data_AF-A0A013T7I6-F1
#
_entry.id   AF-A0A013T7I6-F1
#
_cell.length_a   1.000
_cell.length_b   1.000
_cell.length_c   1.000
_cell.angle_alpha   90.00
_cell.angle_beta   90.00
_cell.angle_gamma   90.00
#
_symmetry.space_group_name_H-M   'P 1'
#
loop_
_entity.id
_entity.type
_entity.pdbx_description
1 polymer ?
#
loop_
_entity_poly.entity_id
_entity_poly.type
_entity_poly.pdbx_seq_one_letter_code
_entity_poly.pdbx_strand_id
1 'polypeptide(L)'
;MDNSEEQKHIQENNGFARIEPYTHPAGGWGALLSVARNLKRQDILGKGSITLLNINQPTGFDCPGCAWPEKKDAHAFNFCENGAKAVAFEATSKTVTPEYFAGHTVSWLSEQSDFFLEDLGRLTDPVRYDAATDKYVPISWDDAFKLIAQHLHALDNPDQAAFYTSGRASNEAAFLYQLFVRSFGTNNFPDCSNMCHETTSVGLLDSIGLGKGTVTLEDFDVADAIFSFGHNPGTNHPRMLGTLREVSKRGGNIIAINPIKERGLERFQDPQAPLEMMTNGSTPISRYYFQPKIGGDYALMLGMLKHLNEWDKKAFASGKPSVFDRNFIAVNTVGFDEMIAEIERTEWADIYKYSGLSPEHLEKLAKLFLDSERSIFCWGMGITQHRHGTANVHMLANLLLARGQIGRPGAGLCPVRGHSNVQGDRTMGINELPSPKLLDNIDRVFGIKSPRKNGHGVVETIKAMAEGEVKVFIGLGGNFAVATPDTPYTQEALRKCNLTVHVATKLNRSHLVCGKDALILPCLGRTEIDEQLHGPQAISVEDSMSNIHLSAGRNAPISDNILSEPDIVARMAEAVLPDSQIKWKWYIESYDRIRDSIADVFDEFHDFNLRVYKPGGFHLEHPANQHIWNTKSGKAQFMITPLSEVYADKENQYAAAYTESKVYTLMTTRSHDQYNTTLYGLDDRYRGVFGQRRVLFMNQADIDEAGFEANQWVDIESVFSDGVKRIVHSFRIVPYNIPRGSLAAYYPETNPLVALSSHDKYAKIPASKSVPVILHPGNVPEHFNLATAVAPEDADKKVSNL
;
A
#
# COMPACT_ATOMS: atom_id res chain seq x y z
N MET A 1 -33.01 46.45 -15.59
CA MET A 1 -33.65 45.14 -15.84
C MET A 1 -32.74 44.41 -16.82
N ASP A 2 -31.47 44.24 -16.49
CA ASP A 2 -30.87 43.30 -15.52
C ASP A 2 -30.92 41.85 -16.04
N ASN A 3 -29.95 41.58 -16.92
CA ASN A 3 -29.64 40.30 -17.56
C ASN A 3 -28.77 39.40 -16.64
N SER A 4 -28.88 39.56 -15.33
CA SER A 4 -27.94 38.97 -14.35
C SER A 4 -28.34 37.59 -13.80
N GLU A 5 -29.54 37.08 -14.11
CA GLU A 5 -29.97 35.74 -13.70
C GLU A 5 -29.73 34.68 -14.80
N GLU A 6 -29.87 35.03 -16.08
CA GLU A 6 -29.67 34.08 -17.18
C GLU A 6 -28.18 33.79 -17.46
N GLN A 7 -27.30 34.76 -17.23
CA GLN A 7 -25.84 34.51 -17.26
C GLN A 7 -25.33 33.78 -16.01
N LYS A 8 -26.01 33.89 -14.86
CA LYS A 8 -25.71 33.07 -13.67
C LYS A 8 -26.09 31.60 -13.88
N HIS A 9 -27.22 31.33 -14.53
CA HIS A 9 -27.62 29.96 -14.82
C HIS A 9 -26.84 29.29 -15.97
N ILE A 10 -26.19 30.06 -16.85
CA ILE A 10 -25.32 29.51 -17.90
C ILE A 10 -23.89 29.24 -17.38
N GLN A 11 -23.43 29.90 -16.31
CA GLN A 11 -22.15 29.58 -15.66
C GLN A 11 -22.23 28.38 -14.69
N GLU A 12 -23.42 28.01 -14.24
CA GLU A 12 -23.61 26.89 -13.29
C GLU A 12 -23.73 25.51 -13.95
N ASN A 13 -23.76 25.42 -15.28
CA ASN A 13 -23.98 24.16 -16.03
C ASN A 13 -22.76 23.59 -16.78
N ASN A 14 -21.53 23.99 -16.43
CA ASN A 14 -20.27 23.38 -16.91
C ASN A 14 -19.48 22.63 -15.81
N GLY A 15 -20.12 22.35 -14.68
CA GLY A 15 -19.44 22.05 -13.42
C GLY A 15 -19.25 20.57 -13.11
N PHE A 16 -18.01 20.10 -13.00
CA PHE A 16 -17.69 18.94 -12.15
C PHE A 16 -16.36 19.05 -11.39
N ALA A 17 -15.33 19.70 -11.95
CA ALA A 17 -14.05 19.89 -11.26
C ALA A 17 -14.00 21.17 -10.39
N ARG A 18 -13.93 21.04 -9.07
CA ARG A 18 -13.78 22.20 -8.15
C ARG A 18 -12.82 21.93 -6.98
N ILE A 19 -12.24 23.01 -6.44
CA ILE A 19 -11.58 23.01 -5.13
C ILE A 19 -12.53 23.69 -4.15
N GLU A 20 -12.89 23.02 -3.07
CA GLU A 20 -13.77 23.55 -2.03
C GLU A 20 -13.31 23.06 -0.64
N PRO A 21 -13.00 23.95 0.32
CA PRO A 21 -12.54 23.53 1.63
C PRO A 21 -13.51 22.60 2.35
N TYR A 22 -13.01 21.50 2.91
CA TYR A 22 -13.82 20.58 3.70
C TYR A 22 -13.67 20.82 5.20
N THR A 23 -14.76 21.25 5.82
CA THR A 23 -14.77 21.70 7.23
C THR A 23 -15.42 20.70 8.19
N HIS A 24 -15.91 19.56 7.70
CA HIS A 24 -16.54 18.50 8.52
C HIS A 24 -15.51 17.45 8.99
N PRO A 25 -15.77 16.70 10.08
CA PRO A 25 -14.86 15.65 10.55
C PRO A 25 -14.70 14.51 9.54
N ALA A 26 -13.67 13.68 9.72
CA ALA A 26 -13.62 12.39 9.02
C ALA A 26 -14.76 11.48 9.51
N GLY A 27 -15.27 10.59 8.64
CA GLY A 27 -16.40 9.72 8.96
C GLY A 27 -17.77 10.39 8.85
N GLY A 28 -18.65 10.08 9.80
CA GLY A 28 -19.93 10.75 9.96
C GLY A 28 -20.94 10.63 8.82
N TRP A 29 -21.83 11.61 8.71
CA TRP A 29 -22.85 11.71 7.64
C TRP A 29 -22.26 11.72 6.23
N GLY A 30 -21.10 12.36 6.08
CA GLY A 30 -20.37 12.36 4.81
C GLY A 30 -20.04 10.93 4.38
N ALA A 31 -19.51 10.11 5.28
CA ALA A 31 -19.16 8.74 4.96
C ALA A 31 -20.38 7.91 4.52
N LEU A 32 -21.51 8.04 5.22
CA LEU A 32 -22.74 7.33 4.87
C LEU A 32 -23.27 7.71 3.48
N LEU A 33 -23.29 9.01 3.14
CA LEU A 33 -23.71 9.48 1.82
C LEU A 33 -22.81 8.95 0.70
N SER A 34 -21.51 8.88 0.95
CA SER A 34 -20.53 8.34 0.02
C SER A 34 -20.72 6.84 -0.23
N VAL A 35 -20.98 6.07 0.83
CA VAL A 35 -21.31 4.63 0.73
C VAL A 35 -22.58 4.45 -0.11
N ALA A 36 -23.66 5.17 0.21
CA ALA A 36 -24.93 5.06 -0.53
C ALA A 36 -24.75 5.39 -2.03
N ARG A 37 -23.96 6.42 -2.35
CA ARG A 37 -23.65 6.79 -3.74
C ARG A 37 -22.93 5.67 -4.50
N ASN A 38 -21.96 5.02 -3.88
CA ASN A 38 -21.18 3.94 -4.51
C ASN A 38 -21.99 2.65 -4.66
N LEU A 39 -22.81 2.29 -3.66
CA LEU A 39 -23.75 1.16 -3.78
C LEU A 39 -24.74 1.36 -4.92
N LYS A 40 -25.21 2.60 -5.13
CA LYS A 40 -26.06 2.97 -6.27
C LYS A 40 -25.29 2.89 -7.59
N ARG A 41 -24.06 3.42 -7.66
CA ARG A 41 -23.22 3.42 -8.89
C ARG A 41 -22.91 1.99 -9.39
N GLN A 42 -22.74 1.06 -8.46
CA GLN A 42 -22.42 -0.33 -8.76
C GLN A 42 -23.67 -1.24 -8.83
N ASP A 43 -24.87 -0.65 -8.84
CA ASP A 43 -26.16 -1.35 -9.01
C ASP A 43 -26.46 -2.45 -7.96
N ILE A 44 -26.01 -2.24 -6.72
CA ILE A 44 -26.16 -3.23 -5.64
C ILE A 44 -26.88 -2.72 -4.37
N LEU A 45 -27.76 -1.73 -4.45
CA LEU A 45 -28.46 -1.20 -3.26
C LEU A 45 -29.14 -2.28 -2.39
N GLY A 46 -29.75 -3.31 -3.01
CA GLY A 46 -30.33 -4.46 -2.32
C GLY A 46 -29.28 -5.49 -1.85
N LYS A 47 -28.66 -6.21 -2.82
CA LYS A 47 -27.69 -7.29 -2.55
C LYS A 47 -26.44 -6.80 -1.79
N GLY A 48 -25.99 -5.58 -2.06
CA GLY A 48 -24.81 -4.96 -1.45
C GLY A 48 -25.00 -4.65 0.03
N SER A 49 -26.20 -4.25 0.47
CA SER A 49 -26.47 -4.02 1.90
C SER A 49 -26.37 -5.31 2.71
N ILE A 50 -26.80 -6.45 2.16
CA ILE A 50 -26.64 -7.78 2.78
C ILE A 50 -25.16 -8.21 2.75
N THR A 51 -24.46 -7.94 1.64
CA THR A 51 -23.02 -8.22 1.52
C THR A 51 -22.22 -7.46 2.58
N LEU A 52 -22.54 -6.19 2.82
CA LEU A 52 -21.90 -5.34 3.84
C LEU A 52 -22.14 -5.81 5.28
N LEU A 53 -23.17 -6.60 5.57
CA LEU A 53 -23.36 -7.20 6.90
C LEU A 53 -22.43 -8.40 7.14
N ASN A 54 -21.86 -8.98 6.08
CA ASN A 54 -20.98 -10.15 6.14
C ASN A 54 -19.49 -9.78 6.05
N ILE A 55 -19.14 -8.50 5.90
CA ILE A 55 -17.75 -8.07 5.86
C ILE A 55 -17.14 -8.06 7.26
N ASN A 56 -15.91 -8.54 7.39
CA ASN A 56 -15.13 -8.54 8.64
C ASN A 56 -15.90 -9.20 9.80
N GLN A 57 -16.54 -10.33 9.49
CA GLN A 57 -17.26 -11.16 10.45
C GLN A 57 -16.54 -12.50 10.57
N PRO A 58 -16.60 -13.19 11.74
CA PRO A 58 -15.92 -14.47 11.93
C PRO A 58 -16.29 -15.56 10.92
N THR A 59 -17.52 -15.53 10.41
CA THR A 59 -18.01 -16.42 9.35
C THR A 59 -18.21 -15.68 8.03
N GLY A 60 -17.72 -14.46 7.92
CA GLY A 60 -17.86 -13.61 6.75
C GLY A 60 -16.63 -13.67 5.84
N PHE A 61 -16.45 -12.60 5.07
CA PHE A 61 -15.26 -12.38 4.28
C PHE A 61 -14.48 -11.17 4.82
N ASP A 62 -13.16 -11.23 4.72
CA ASP A 62 -12.29 -10.11 5.05
C ASP A 62 -12.39 -9.01 3.99
N CYS A 63 -12.30 -7.75 4.40
CA CYS A 63 -12.27 -6.62 3.48
C CYS A 63 -11.08 -6.74 2.51
N PRO A 64 -11.29 -6.81 1.19
CA PRO A 64 -10.19 -6.95 0.23
C PRO A 64 -9.22 -5.76 0.23
N GLY A 65 -9.60 -4.64 0.86
CA GLY A 65 -8.82 -3.42 0.92
C GLY A 65 -7.82 -3.32 2.08
N CYS A 66 -8.18 -3.53 3.34
CA CYS A 66 -7.36 -3.03 4.45
C CYS A 66 -6.93 -4.13 5.40
N ALA A 67 -5.64 -4.20 5.75
CA ALA A 67 -5.08 -5.14 6.73
C ALA A 67 -5.18 -4.64 8.18
N TRP A 68 -6.06 -3.68 8.50
CA TRP A 68 -6.23 -3.29 9.90
C TRP A 68 -6.94 -4.42 10.68
N PRO A 69 -6.43 -4.91 11.81
CA PRO A 69 -7.04 -6.02 12.56
C PRO A 69 -8.49 -5.77 12.98
N GLU A 70 -9.22 -6.87 13.23
CA GLU A 70 -10.56 -6.88 13.80
C GLU A 70 -10.51 -7.00 15.34
N LYS A 71 -11.47 -6.37 16.04
CA LYS A 71 -11.67 -6.65 17.46
C LYS A 71 -12.31 -8.03 17.63
N LYS A 72 -11.94 -8.75 18.68
CA LYS A 72 -12.46 -10.09 19.00
C LYS A 72 -13.99 -10.11 19.20
N ASP A 73 -14.57 -9.02 19.71
CA ASP A 73 -16.01 -8.85 19.85
C ASP A 73 -16.60 -8.25 18.57
N ALA A 74 -17.02 -9.11 17.63
CA ALA A 74 -17.57 -8.66 16.36
C ALA A 74 -18.90 -7.91 16.57
N HIS A 75 -18.96 -6.65 16.15
CA HIS A 75 -20.20 -5.88 16.08
C HIS A 75 -20.92 -6.13 14.74
N ALA A 76 -22.23 -5.88 14.69
CA ALA A 76 -23.03 -6.02 13.48
C ALA A 76 -22.58 -5.12 12.31
N PHE A 77 -21.76 -4.08 12.57
CA PHE A 77 -21.19 -3.18 11.57
C PHE A 77 -19.67 -3.08 11.71
N ASN A 78 -18.92 -3.93 11.02
CA ASN A 78 -17.45 -3.96 11.08
C ASN A 78 -16.75 -3.40 9.83
N PHE A 79 -17.33 -2.43 9.12
CA PHE A 79 -16.70 -1.82 7.94
C PHE A 79 -16.53 -0.31 8.05
N CYS A 80 -15.61 0.21 7.23
CA CYS A 80 -15.40 1.64 7.03
C CYS A 80 -15.86 2.08 5.64
N GLU A 81 -15.91 3.40 5.41
CA GLU A 81 -16.31 3.99 4.12
C GLU A 81 -15.58 3.37 2.92
N ASN A 82 -14.25 3.31 2.98
CA ASN A 82 -13.44 2.77 1.88
C ASN A 82 -13.55 1.24 1.75
N GLY A 83 -13.78 0.52 2.85
CA GLY A 83 -14.10 -0.91 2.81
C GLY A 83 -15.42 -1.17 2.10
N ALA A 84 -16.45 -0.36 2.38
CA ALA A 84 -17.73 -0.46 1.70
C ALA A 84 -17.64 -0.13 0.20
N LYS A 85 -16.82 0.86 -0.19
CA LYS A 85 -16.53 1.13 -1.61
C LYS A 85 -15.84 -0.05 -2.29
N ALA A 86 -14.85 -0.65 -1.63
CA ALA A 86 -14.14 -1.81 -2.16
C ALA A 86 -15.08 -2.99 -2.41
N VAL A 87 -15.93 -3.31 -1.43
CA VAL A 87 -16.97 -4.33 -1.58
C VAL A 87 -17.96 -3.97 -2.68
N ALA A 88 -18.37 -2.70 -2.78
CA ALA A 88 -19.31 -2.29 -3.81
C ALA A 88 -18.76 -2.50 -5.23
N PHE A 89 -17.49 -2.18 -5.45
CA PHE A 89 -16.84 -2.35 -6.75
C PHE A 89 -16.50 -3.81 -7.07
N GLU A 90 -16.28 -4.67 -6.07
CA GLU A 90 -16.04 -6.10 -6.26
C GLU A 90 -17.33 -6.89 -6.49
N ALA A 91 -18.38 -6.59 -5.71
CA ALA A 91 -19.70 -7.23 -5.79
C ALA A 91 -20.64 -6.59 -6.82
N THR A 92 -20.11 -5.69 -7.66
CA THR A 92 -20.86 -4.99 -8.73
C THR A 92 -21.61 -5.96 -9.62
N SER A 93 -22.78 -5.55 -10.15
CA SER A 93 -23.50 -6.32 -11.16
C SER A 93 -23.03 -6.04 -12.59
N LYS A 94 -22.13 -5.07 -12.78
CA LYS A 94 -21.56 -4.74 -14.10
C LYS A 94 -20.53 -5.80 -14.50
N THR A 95 -20.49 -6.13 -15.79
CA THR A 95 -19.62 -7.17 -16.34
C THR A 95 -18.92 -6.73 -17.61
N VAL A 96 -17.70 -7.21 -17.80
CA VAL A 96 -16.91 -7.10 -19.03
C VAL A 96 -16.84 -8.49 -19.66
N THR A 97 -17.65 -8.69 -20.69
CA THR A 97 -17.81 -9.98 -21.38
C THR A 97 -16.93 -10.06 -22.65
N PRO A 98 -16.75 -11.26 -23.22
CA PRO A 98 -16.24 -11.44 -24.58
C PRO A 98 -16.78 -10.47 -25.63
N GLU A 99 -18.09 -10.22 -25.63
CA GLU A 99 -18.76 -9.33 -26.59
C GLU A 99 -18.30 -7.88 -26.40
N TYR A 100 -18.06 -7.46 -25.16
CA TYR A 100 -17.51 -6.14 -24.88
C TYR A 100 -16.11 -5.98 -25.51
N PHE A 101 -15.24 -6.98 -25.35
CA PHE A 101 -13.91 -6.97 -25.96
C PHE A 101 -13.96 -7.06 -27.50
N ALA A 102 -14.92 -7.79 -28.07
CA ALA A 102 -15.10 -7.83 -29.52
C ALA A 102 -15.46 -6.44 -30.10
N GLY A 103 -16.12 -5.58 -29.31
CA GLY A 103 -16.50 -4.22 -29.70
C GLY A 103 -15.41 -3.16 -29.57
N HIS A 104 -14.35 -3.40 -28.80
CA HIS A 104 -13.37 -2.37 -28.44
C HIS A 104 -11.94 -2.83 -28.65
N THR A 105 -11.12 -2.02 -29.31
CA THR A 105 -9.69 -2.31 -29.44
C THR A 105 -8.94 -2.01 -28.14
N VAL A 106 -7.80 -2.69 -27.93
CA VAL A 106 -6.90 -2.40 -26.81
C VAL A 106 -6.35 -0.98 -26.90
N SER A 107 -6.09 -0.47 -28.10
CA SER A 107 -5.69 0.93 -28.29
C SER A 107 -6.78 1.90 -27.81
N TRP A 108 -8.05 1.68 -28.16
CA TRP A 108 -9.15 2.53 -27.71
C TRP A 108 -9.35 2.46 -26.19
N LEU A 109 -9.27 1.26 -25.61
CA LEU A 109 -9.32 1.08 -24.15
C LEU A 109 -8.16 1.79 -23.47
N SER A 110 -6.99 1.85 -24.11
CA SER A 110 -5.80 2.52 -23.59
C SER A 110 -5.95 4.04 -23.53
N GLU A 111 -6.85 4.64 -24.29
CA GLU A 111 -7.15 6.08 -24.23
C GLU A 111 -8.09 6.42 -23.06
N GLN A 112 -8.81 5.44 -22.52
CA GLN A 112 -9.79 5.68 -21.45
C GLN A 112 -9.10 5.90 -20.10
N SER A 113 -9.78 6.58 -19.17
CA SER A 113 -9.23 6.80 -17.81
C SER A 113 -9.21 5.51 -16.98
N ASP A 114 -8.31 5.42 -15.99
CA ASP A 114 -8.28 4.26 -15.07
C ASP A 114 -9.58 4.12 -14.26
N PHE A 115 -10.27 5.24 -13.98
CA PHE A 115 -11.60 5.22 -13.35
C PHE A 115 -12.64 4.60 -14.28
N PHE A 116 -12.60 4.94 -15.58
CA PHE A 116 -13.49 4.32 -16.57
C PHE A 116 -13.27 2.80 -16.63
N LEU A 117 -12.01 2.36 -16.74
CA LEU A 117 -11.67 0.93 -16.81
C LEU A 117 -12.18 0.17 -15.58
N GLU A 118 -12.02 0.76 -14.39
CA GLU A 118 -12.51 0.19 -13.15
C GLU A 118 -14.06 0.16 -13.08
N ASP A 119 -14.75 1.17 -13.62
CA ASP A 119 -16.22 1.24 -13.58
C ASP A 119 -16.92 0.32 -14.59
N LEU A 120 -16.19 -0.31 -15.51
CA LEU A 120 -16.74 -1.27 -16.48
C LEU A 120 -17.30 -2.55 -15.83
N GLY A 121 -16.77 -2.96 -14.67
CA GLY A 121 -17.25 -4.13 -13.93
C GLY A 121 -16.31 -5.33 -13.93
N ARG A 122 -16.86 -6.51 -13.60
CA ARG A 122 -16.13 -7.77 -13.40
C ARG A 122 -15.84 -8.48 -14.72
N LEU A 123 -14.66 -9.08 -14.84
CA LEU A 123 -14.31 -9.96 -15.96
C LEU A 123 -15.05 -11.30 -15.82
N THR A 124 -15.58 -11.85 -16.92
CA THR A 124 -16.41 -13.07 -16.89
C THR A 124 -15.77 -14.31 -17.52
N ASP A 125 -14.81 -14.12 -18.44
CA ASP A 125 -14.24 -15.18 -19.27
C ASP A 125 -12.74 -14.96 -19.51
N PRO A 126 -11.92 -16.03 -19.61
CA PRO A 126 -10.54 -15.90 -20.05
C PRO A 126 -10.47 -15.35 -21.48
N VAL A 127 -9.58 -14.39 -21.68
CA VAL A 127 -9.34 -13.79 -23.00
C VAL A 127 -7.85 -13.71 -23.31
N ARG A 128 -7.51 -13.85 -24.59
CA ARG A 128 -6.16 -13.61 -25.11
C ARG A 128 -6.14 -12.38 -26.00
N TYR A 129 -5.03 -11.66 -26.02
CA TYR A 129 -4.82 -10.59 -26.98
C TYR A 129 -4.57 -11.16 -28.37
N ASP A 130 -5.18 -10.55 -29.39
CA ASP A 130 -4.96 -10.81 -30.79
C ASP A 130 -4.43 -9.56 -31.48
N ALA A 131 -3.11 -9.54 -31.73
CA ALA A 131 -2.42 -8.41 -32.34
C ALA A 131 -2.91 -8.09 -33.76
N ALA A 132 -3.46 -9.08 -34.50
CA ALA A 132 -3.97 -8.85 -35.85
C ALA A 132 -5.22 -7.98 -35.86
N THR A 133 -6.05 -8.07 -34.82
CA THR A 133 -7.31 -7.32 -34.68
C THR A 133 -7.24 -6.19 -33.65
N ASP A 134 -6.13 -6.11 -32.89
CA ASP A 134 -5.95 -5.25 -31.73
C ASP A 134 -7.06 -5.42 -30.67
N LYS A 135 -7.50 -6.67 -30.43
CA LYS A 135 -8.60 -6.97 -29.53
C LYS A 135 -8.29 -8.14 -28.61
N TYR A 136 -9.01 -8.21 -27.50
CA TYR A 136 -9.09 -9.43 -26.71
C TYR A 136 -10.14 -10.36 -27.32
N VAL A 137 -9.80 -11.63 -27.46
CA VAL A 137 -10.68 -12.69 -27.97
C VAL A 137 -10.78 -13.82 -26.95
N PRO A 138 -11.93 -14.52 -26.86
CA PRO A 138 -12.10 -15.63 -25.93
C PRO A 138 -11.05 -16.73 -26.11
N ILE A 139 -10.65 -17.33 -24.99
CA ILE A 139 -9.80 -18.53 -24.96
C ILE A 139 -10.35 -19.50 -23.91
N SER A 140 -10.24 -20.80 -24.15
CA SER A 140 -10.59 -21.79 -23.13
C SER A 140 -9.55 -21.79 -22.00
N TRP A 141 -9.95 -22.22 -20.80
CA TRP A 141 -9.00 -22.38 -19.68
C TRP A 141 -7.84 -23.32 -20.04
N ASP A 142 -8.13 -24.46 -20.66
CA ASP A 142 -7.12 -25.44 -21.06
C ASP A 142 -6.14 -24.86 -22.10
N ASP A 143 -6.63 -24.14 -23.09
CA ASP A 143 -5.77 -23.49 -24.09
C ASP A 143 -4.94 -22.35 -23.48
N ALA A 144 -5.49 -21.62 -22.50
CA ALA A 144 -4.75 -20.58 -21.79
C ALA A 144 -3.58 -21.18 -20.98
N PHE A 145 -3.83 -22.24 -20.20
CA PHE A 145 -2.77 -22.92 -19.46
C PHE A 145 -1.73 -23.56 -20.38
N LYS A 146 -2.16 -24.13 -21.51
CA LYS A 146 -1.26 -24.67 -22.53
C LYS A 146 -0.39 -23.58 -23.15
N LEU A 147 -0.94 -22.40 -23.46
CA LEU A 147 -0.17 -21.27 -23.97
C LEU A 147 0.90 -20.80 -22.96
N ILE A 148 0.53 -20.73 -21.67
CA ILE A 148 1.47 -20.40 -20.59
C ILE A 148 2.61 -21.41 -20.52
N ALA A 149 2.28 -22.71 -20.52
CA ALA A 149 3.28 -23.78 -20.49
C ALA A 149 4.22 -23.73 -21.70
N GLN A 150 3.67 -23.50 -22.91
CA GLN A 150 4.46 -23.35 -24.13
C GLN A 150 5.50 -22.23 -24.02
N HIS A 151 5.11 -21.04 -23.54
CA HIS A 151 6.03 -19.91 -23.38
C HIS A 151 7.08 -20.16 -22.29
N LEU A 152 6.70 -20.75 -21.16
CA LEU A 152 7.62 -21.06 -20.06
C LEU A 152 8.63 -22.16 -20.43
N HIS A 153 8.21 -23.19 -21.18
CA HIS A 153 9.12 -24.24 -21.69
C HIS A 153 10.04 -23.77 -22.81
N ALA A 154 9.70 -22.69 -23.50
CA ALA A 154 10.53 -22.10 -24.56
C ALA A 154 11.66 -21.19 -24.02
N LEU A 155 11.73 -20.97 -22.71
CA LEU A 155 12.78 -20.16 -22.09
C LEU A 155 14.12 -20.91 -22.05
N ASP A 156 15.22 -20.16 -22.18
CA ASP A 156 16.57 -20.73 -22.10
C ASP A 156 16.91 -21.16 -20.66
N ASN A 157 16.31 -20.46 -19.68
CA ASN A 157 16.39 -20.77 -18.26
C ASN A 157 15.20 -20.17 -17.49
N PRO A 158 14.85 -20.69 -16.28
CA PRO A 158 13.70 -20.22 -15.51
C PRO A 158 13.74 -18.75 -15.08
N ASP A 159 14.93 -18.16 -14.90
CA ASP A 159 15.09 -16.77 -14.47
C ASP A 159 14.72 -15.75 -15.57
N GLN A 160 14.39 -16.22 -16.79
CA GLN A 160 13.77 -15.40 -17.83
C GLN A 160 12.24 -15.20 -17.62
N ALA A 161 11.68 -15.70 -16.51
CA ALA A 161 10.30 -15.43 -16.09
C ALA A 161 10.26 -14.67 -14.76
N ALA A 162 9.23 -13.85 -14.57
CA ALA A 162 8.95 -13.16 -13.33
C ALA A 162 7.48 -13.35 -12.91
N PHE A 163 7.27 -13.57 -11.62
CA PHE A 163 5.98 -13.97 -11.05
C PHE A 163 5.55 -12.95 -10.00
N TYR A 164 4.83 -11.93 -10.45
CA TYR A 164 4.37 -10.84 -9.60
C TYR A 164 3.19 -11.25 -8.72
N THR A 165 3.17 -10.74 -7.49
CA THR A 165 2.05 -10.93 -6.55
C THR A 165 1.57 -9.59 -6.01
N SER A 166 0.25 -9.42 -5.97
CA SER A 166 -0.38 -8.31 -5.26
C SER A 166 -0.72 -8.72 -3.84
N GLY A 167 -0.66 -7.77 -2.89
CA GLY A 167 -0.94 -7.96 -1.46
C GLY A 167 -2.38 -8.36 -1.11
N ARG A 168 -3.18 -8.77 -2.10
CA ARG A 168 -4.54 -9.28 -1.96
C ARG A 168 -4.63 -10.78 -2.20
N ALA A 169 -3.59 -11.45 -2.69
CA ALA A 169 -3.60 -12.90 -2.80
C ALA A 169 -3.87 -13.51 -1.42
N SER A 170 -4.59 -14.62 -1.35
CA SER A 170 -4.76 -15.32 -0.08
C SER A 170 -3.51 -16.08 0.34
N ASN A 171 -3.45 -16.52 1.60
CA ASN A 171 -2.34 -17.35 2.06
C ASN A 171 -2.25 -18.66 1.26
N GLU A 172 -3.38 -19.30 0.95
CA GLU A 172 -3.40 -20.54 0.17
C GLU A 172 -2.95 -20.30 -1.28
N ALA A 173 -3.40 -19.22 -1.92
CA ALA A 173 -2.98 -18.86 -3.26
C ALA A 173 -1.47 -18.52 -3.30
N ALA A 174 -0.99 -17.69 -2.37
CA ALA A 174 0.40 -17.29 -2.26
C ALA A 174 1.32 -18.50 -2.00
N PHE A 175 0.92 -19.42 -1.12
CA PHE A 175 1.69 -20.63 -0.82
C PHE A 175 1.80 -21.56 -2.04
N LEU A 176 0.69 -21.81 -2.74
CA LEU A 176 0.74 -22.60 -3.98
C LEU A 176 1.55 -21.90 -5.08
N TYR A 177 1.45 -20.57 -5.17
CA TYR A 177 2.15 -19.79 -6.19
C TYR A 177 3.66 -19.85 -5.97
N GLN A 178 4.13 -19.66 -4.74
CA GLN A 178 5.57 -19.79 -4.48
C GLN A 178 6.08 -21.20 -4.70
N LEU A 179 5.27 -22.21 -4.36
CA LEU A 179 5.64 -23.61 -4.54
C LEU A 179 5.78 -23.93 -6.02
N PHE A 180 4.81 -23.49 -6.84
CA PHE A 180 4.84 -23.64 -8.29
C PHE A 180 6.08 -22.98 -8.88
N VAL A 181 6.34 -21.72 -8.56
CA VAL A 181 7.43 -20.94 -9.15
C VAL A 181 8.80 -21.49 -8.76
N ARG A 182 8.99 -21.94 -7.51
CA ARG A 182 10.23 -22.58 -7.07
C ARG A 182 10.40 -23.98 -7.66
N SER A 183 9.30 -24.71 -7.89
CA SER A 183 9.32 -25.98 -8.63
C SER A 183 9.67 -25.76 -10.12
N PHE A 184 9.26 -24.64 -10.71
CA PHE A 184 9.66 -24.22 -12.05
C PHE A 184 11.15 -23.82 -12.11
N GLY A 185 11.69 -23.29 -11.02
CA GLY A 185 13.14 -23.15 -10.82
C GLY A 185 13.67 -21.73 -10.71
N THR A 186 12.84 -20.74 -10.40
CA THR A 186 13.26 -19.35 -10.17
C THR A 186 12.81 -18.82 -8.80
N ASN A 187 13.47 -17.75 -8.33
CA ASN A 187 13.07 -16.95 -7.16
C ASN A 187 12.62 -15.53 -7.57
N ASN A 188 12.31 -15.28 -8.85
CA ASN A 188 11.83 -13.98 -9.31
C ASN A 188 10.40 -13.70 -8.85
N PHE A 189 10.28 -13.14 -7.64
CA PHE A 189 9.04 -12.77 -6.98
C PHE A 189 8.95 -11.25 -6.74
N PRO A 190 8.81 -10.42 -7.80
CA PRO A 190 8.46 -9.03 -7.58
C PRO A 190 7.13 -8.95 -6.82
N ASP A 191 7.11 -8.25 -5.70
CA ASP A 191 5.92 -8.18 -4.84
C ASP A 191 5.52 -6.73 -4.57
N CYS A 192 4.24 -6.50 -4.30
CA CYS A 192 3.75 -5.19 -3.92
C CYS A 192 4.43 -4.61 -2.66
N SER A 193 4.99 -5.44 -1.76
CA SER A 193 5.74 -4.95 -0.61
C SER A 193 7.09 -4.33 -1.00
N ASN A 194 7.70 -4.73 -2.13
CA ASN A 194 8.87 -4.03 -2.71
C ASN A 194 8.57 -2.57 -3.09
N MET A 195 7.31 -2.15 -3.04
CA MET A 195 6.88 -0.77 -3.26
C MET A 195 6.25 -0.15 -2.01
N CYS A 196 6.13 -0.90 -0.92
CA CYS A 196 5.34 -0.52 0.25
C CYS A 196 6.15 -0.60 1.55
N HIS A 197 6.40 -1.83 2.02
CA HIS A 197 6.87 -2.05 3.38
C HIS A 197 8.14 -2.89 3.47
N GLU A 198 8.80 -3.21 2.35
CA GLU A 198 10.10 -3.87 2.32
C GLU A 198 11.14 -3.17 3.21
N THR A 199 11.15 -1.84 3.21
CA THR A 199 11.95 -1.02 4.10
C THR A 199 11.75 -1.37 5.58
N THR A 200 10.50 -1.65 5.97
CA THR A 200 10.20 -2.14 7.32
C THR A 200 10.72 -3.56 7.52
N SER A 201 10.47 -4.45 6.56
CA SER A 201 10.90 -5.86 6.64
C SER A 201 12.41 -5.97 6.80
N VAL A 202 13.17 -5.22 5.99
CA VAL A 202 14.64 -5.17 6.04
C VAL A 202 15.13 -4.47 7.31
N GLY A 203 14.66 -3.25 7.59
CA GLY A 203 15.19 -2.45 8.70
C GLY A 203 14.90 -3.05 10.09
N LEU A 204 13.71 -3.64 10.28
CA LEU A 204 13.39 -4.29 11.56
C LEU A 204 14.03 -5.68 11.70
N LEU A 205 14.27 -6.40 10.60
CA LEU A 205 15.02 -7.66 10.66
C LEU A 205 16.45 -7.42 11.18
N ASP A 206 17.10 -6.35 10.72
CA ASP A 206 18.42 -5.96 11.22
C ASP A 206 18.38 -5.50 12.69
N SER A 207 17.36 -4.75 13.08
CA SER A 207 17.28 -4.14 14.41
C SER A 207 16.81 -5.10 15.50
N ILE A 208 15.78 -5.90 15.24
CA ILE A 208 15.11 -6.73 16.26
C ILE A 208 14.93 -8.19 15.85
N GLY A 209 15.37 -8.59 14.65
CA GLY A 209 15.25 -9.97 14.17
C GLY A 209 13.84 -10.34 13.72
N LEU A 210 12.95 -9.36 13.53
CA LEU A 210 11.56 -9.56 13.13
C LEU A 210 11.15 -8.46 12.15
N GLY A 211 10.73 -8.82 10.93
CA GLY A 211 10.25 -7.89 9.90
C GLY A 211 8.78 -7.45 10.03
N LYS A 212 8.15 -7.65 11.20
CA LYS A 212 6.72 -7.43 11.48
C LYS A 212 6.53 -6.39 12.61
N GLY A 213 5.28 -5.98 12.82
CA GLY A 213 4.92 -5.20 14.02
C GLY A 213 5.12 -6.00 15.30
N THR A 214 5.16 -5.32 16.44
CA THR A 214 5.33 -5.92 17.76
C THR A 214 4.17 -5.62 18.71
N VAL A 215 3.07 -5.06 18.20
CA VAL A 215 1.90 -4.67 19.01
C VAL A 215 0.65 -5.40 18.55
N THR A 216 -0.32 -5.55 19.45
CA THR A 216 -1.68 -6.02 19.15
C THR A 216 -2.69 -4.88 19.28
N LEU A 217 -3.97 -5.13 18.98
CA LEU A 217 -5.02 -4.14 19.23
C LEU A 217 -5.18 -3.80 20.71
N GLU A 218 -5.01 -4.80 21.58
CA GLU A 218 -5.12 -4.63 23.04
C GLU A 218 -4.05 -3.70 23.60
N ASP A 219 -2.89 -3.56 22.94
CA ASP A 219 -1.88 -2.59 23.35
C ASP A 219 -2.40 -1.16 23.22
N PHE A 220 -3.21 -0.85 22.20
CA PHE A 220 -3.82 0.48 22.08
C PHE A 220 -4.75 0.80 23.26
N ASP A 221 -5.31 -0.20 23.93
CA ASP A 221 -6.19 -0.03 25.08
C ASP A 221 -5.46 0.46 26.34
N VAL A 222 -4.14 0.25 26.42
CA VAL A 222 -3.34 0.59 27.60
C VAL A 222 -2.16 1.52 27.30
N ALA A 223 -1.97 1.90 26.04
CA ALA A 223 -1.00 2.91 25.60
C ALA A 223 -1.37 4.31 26.13
N ASP A 224 -0.35 5.06 26.56
CA ASP A 224 -0.48 6.46 26.99
C ASP A 224 -0.10 7.46 25.89
N ALA A 225 0.66 7.02 24.89
CA ALA A 225 1.01 7.82 23.73
C ALA A 225 1.03 7.01 22.42
N ILE A 226 0.47 7.60 21.37
CA ILE A 226 0.55 7.08 19.99
C ILE A 226 1.30 8.11 19.15
N PHE A 227 2.44 7.72 18.60
CA PHE A 227 3.20 8.53 17.65
C PHE A 227 2.90 8.04 16.23
N SER A 228 2.23 8.87 15.44
CA SER A 228 1.79 8.56 14.08
C SER A 228 2.69 9.26 13.06
N PHE A 229 3.68 8.54 12.52
CA PHE A 229 4.68 9.03 11.57
C PHE A 229 4.26 8.77 10.11
N GLY A 230 4.21 9.82 9.29
CA GLY A 230 4.06 9.69 7.84
C GLY A 230 2.82 8.87 7.41
N HIS A 231 1.75 8.95 8.20
CA HIS A 231 0.57 8.09 8.09
C HIS A 231 -0.72 8.92 7.96
N ASN A 232 -1.68 8.38 7.20
CA ASN A 232 -3.01 8.96 7.01
C ASN A 232 -4.09 7.90 7.25
N PRO A 233 -4.48 7.64 8.51
CA PRO A 233 -5.51 6.67 8.83
C PRO A 233 -6.88 7.06 8.25
N GLY A 234 -7.14 8.36 8.05
CA GLY A 234 -8.40 8.86 7.49
C GLY A 234 -8.77 8.28 6.13
N THR A 235 -7.76 8.12 5.27
CA THR A 235 -7.93 7.60 3.91
C THR A 235 -7.46 6.17 3.77
N ASN A 236 -6.33 5.81 4.41
CA ASN A 236 -5.67 4.53 4.15
C ASN A 236 -6.12 3.42 5.09
N HIS A 237 -6.46 3.76 6.34
CA HIS A 237 -6.84 2.79 7.38
C HIS A 237 -8.01 3.29 8.22
N PRO A 238 -9.19 3.57 7.63
CA PRO A 238 -10.22 4.31 8.36
C PRO A 238 -10.79 3.56 9.58
N ARG A 239 -10.65 2.22 9.63
CA ARG A 239 -10.99 1.43 10.82
C ARG A 239 -10.12 1.80 12.05
N MET A 240 -8.87 2.22 11.83
CA MET A 240 -7.97 2.66 12.90
C MET A 240 -8.50 3.92 13.61
N LEU A 241 -9.32 4.75 12.95
CA LEU A 241 -9.88 5.97 13.57
C LEU A 241 -10.73 5.66 14.79
N GLY A 242 -11.44 4.53 14.82
CA GLY A 242 -12.17 4.07 16.01
C GLY A 242 -11.22 3.80 17.17
N THR A 243 -10.10 3.13 16.91
CA THR A 243 -9.06 2.85 17.92
C THR A 243 -8.42 4.14 18.44
N LEU A 244 -8.07 5.06 17.55
CA LEU A 244 -7.52 6.38 17.91
C LEU A 244 -8.54 7.23 18.69
N ARG A 245 -9.82 7.13 18.35
CA ARG A 245 -10.90 7.80 19.10
C ARG A 245 -10.98 7.29 20.53
N GLU A 246 -10.91 5.98 20.76
CA GLU A 246 -10.92 5.43 22.12
C GLU A 246 -9.71 5.88 22.93
N VAL A 247 -8.51 5.88 22.33
CA VAL A 247 -7.31 6.44 22.96
C VAL A 247 -7.50 7.90 23.35
N SER A 248 -8.01 8.74 22.43
CA SER A 248 -8.26 10.16 22.68
C SER A 248 -9.28 10.36 23.82
N LYS A 249 -10.39 9.62 23.81
CA LYS A 249 -11.43 9.71 24.85
C LYS A 249 -10.93 9.31 26.23
N ARG A 250 -10.00 8.35 26.32
CA ARG A 250 -9.35 7.97 27.59
C ARG A 250 -8.34 9.02 28.07
N GLY A 251 -7.97 9.99 27.23
CA GLY A 251 -6.99 11.02 27.52
C GLY A 251 -5.56 10.69 27.10
N GLY A 252 -5.35 9.63 26.31
CA GLY A 252 -4.05 9.30 25.74
C GLY A 252 -3.56 10.36 24.76
N ASN A 253 -2.25 10.56 24.68
CA ASN A 253 -1.66 11.55 23.79
C ASN A 253 -1.47 10.96 22.39
N ILE A 254 -2.14 11.53 21.38
CA ILE A 254 -1.88 11.19 19.98
C ILE A 254 -1.04 12.32 19.37
N ILE A 255 0.15 11.97 18.88
CA ILE A 255 1.13 12.86 18.28
C ILE A 255 1.23 12.52 16.79
N ALA A 256 0.76 13.42 15.93
CA ALA A 256 0.92 13.28 14.49
C ALA A 256 2.21 13.95 14.01
N ILE A 257 3.04 13.20 13.29
CA ILE A 257 4.24 13.69 12.60
C ILE A 257 4.03 13.48 11.10
N ASN A 258 3.58 14.51 10.40
CA ASN A 258 3.22 14.41 8.98
C ASN A 258 3.33 15.80 8.31
N PRO A 259 3.96 15.94 7.13
CA PRO A 259 4.02 17.22 6.41
C PRO A 259 2.63 17.82 6.14
N ILE A 260 1.59 16.99 5.96
CA ILE A 260 0.22 17.44 5.75
C ILE A 260 -0.63 17.18 7.00
N LYS A 261 -1.50 18.14 7.33
CA LYS A 261 -2.56 17.94 8.34
C LYS A 261 -3.71 17.13 7.76
N GLU A 262 -3.68 15.83 8.04
CA GLU A 262 -4.67 14.89 7.56
C GLU A 262 -5.96 14.91 8.38
N ARG A 263 -7.10 14.91 7.69
CA ARG A 263 -8.38 15.15 8.36
C ARG A 263 -8.72 14.13 9.44
N GLY A 264 -8.45 12.85 9.18
CA GLY A 264 -8.64 11.76 10.14
C GLY A 264 -7.74 11.85 11.37
N LEU A 265 -6.60 12.56 11.29
CA LEU A 265 -5.73 12.82 12.43
C LEU A 265 -6.12 14.09 13.19
N GLU A 266 -6.94 14.98 12.62
CA GLU A 266 -7.47 16.13 13.33
C GLU A 266 -8.70 15.77 14.16
N ARG A 267 -9.73 15.18 13.52
CA ARG A 267 -10.99 14.83 14.18
C ARG A 267 -11.79 13.78 13.44
N PHE A 268 -12.52 12.98 14.21
CA PHE A 268 -13.34 11.87 13.71
C PHE A 268 -14.73 11.89 14.34
N GLN A 269 -15.76 11.71 13.52
CA GLN A 269 -17.13 11.43 13.96
C GLN A 269 -17.43 9.97 13.66
N ASP A 270 -17.64 9.20 14.73
CA ASP A 270 -17.90 7.77 14.59
C ASP A 270 -19.35 7.53 14.10
N PRO A 271 -19.55 6.94 12.90
CA PRO A 271 -20.89 6.63 12.39
C PRO A 271 -21.69 5.71 13.31
N GLN A 272 -21.01 4.94 14.17
CA GLN A 272 -21.62 3.99 15.10
C GLN A 272 -22.00 4.63 16.44
N ALA A 273 -21.66 5.89 16.69
CA ALA A 273 -21.96 6.59 17.94
C ALA A 273 -23.20 7.47 17.80
N PRO A 274 -24.39 7.04 18.29
CA PRO A 274 -25.65 7.74 18.00
C PRO A 274 -25.66 9.18 18.49
N LEU A 275 -25.08 9.44 19.67
CA LEU A 275 -25.01 10.78 20.24
C LEU A 275 -24.14 11.72 19.40
N GLU A 276 -22.99 11.26 18.88
CA GLU A 276 -22.13 12.07 18.00
C GLU A 276 -22.83 12.38 16.67
N MET A 277 -23.55 11.39 16.11
CA MET A 277 -24.31 11.55 14.87
C MET A 277 -25.49 12.52 15.02
N MET A 278 -26.27 12.41 16.11
CA MET A 278 -27.43 13.29 16.38
C MET A 278 -27.02 14.73 16.69
N THR A 279 -25.91 14.92 17.39
CA THR A 279 -25.41 16.27 17.78
C THR A 279 -24.48 16.89 16.73
N ASN A 280 -24.17 16.14 15.67
CA ASN A 280 -23.11 16.47 14.70
C ASN A 280 -21.74 16.74 15.37
N GLY A 281 -21.50 16.10 16.52
CA GLY A 281 -20.27 16.17 17.28
C GLY A 281 -19.14 15.32 16.68
N SER A 282 -17.91 15.55 17.13
CA SER A 282 -16.74 14.76 16.73
C SER A 282 -15.70 14.73 17.84
N THR A 283 -14.87 13.70 17.86
CA THR A 283 -13.73 13.58 18.78
C THR A 283 -12.48 14.17 18.14
N PRO A 284 -11.78 15.13 18.77
CA PRO A 284 -10.43 15.51 18.38
C PRO A 284 -9.49 14.30 18.49
N ILE A 285 -8.69 14.03 17.47
CA ILE A 285 -7.81 12.85 17.44
C ILE A 285 -6.42 13.22 17.95
N SER A 286 -5.62 13.93 17.14
CA SER A 286 -4.27 14.31 17.53
C SER A 286 -4.30 15.53 18.45
N ARG A 287 -3.67 15.42 19.61
CA ARG A 287 -3.47 16.55 20.52
C ARG A 287 -2.29 17.43 20.09
N TYR A 288 -1.31 16.82 19.43
CA TYR A 288 -0.11 17.49 18.93
C TYR A 288 0.11 17.13 17.46
N TYR A 289 0.53 18.13 16.68
CA TYR A 289 0.82 17.98 15.25
C TYR A 289 2.16 18.66 14.94
N PHE A 290 3.07 17.91 14.32
CA PHE A 290 4.38 18.38 13.88
C PHE A 290 4.50 18.14 12.37
N GLN A 291 4.84 19.19 11.61
CA GLN A 291 4.95 19.15 10.16
C GLN A 291 6.42 19.25 9.74
N PRO A 292 7.19 18.13 9.74
CA PRO A 292 8.55 18.14 9.21
C PRO A 292 8.53 18.40 7.70
N LYS A 293 9.66 18.87 7.15
CA LYS A 293 9.86 18.85 5.69
C LYS A 293 9.91 17.41 5.19
N ILE A 294 9.48 17.19 3.96
CA ILE A 294 9.56 15.87 3.31
C ILE A 294 11.01 15.38 3.32
N GLY A 295 11.25 14.16 3.83
CA GLY A 295 12.59 13.58 3.98
C GLY A 295 13.35 14.03 5.23
N GLY A 296 12.73 14.83 6.11
CA GLY A 296 13.31 15.31 7.36
C GLY A 296 13.19 14.34 8.54
N ASP A 297 12.58 13.17 8.35
CA ASP A 297 12.20 12.21 9.40
C ASP A 297 13.41 11.69 10.18
N TYR A 298 14.50 11.33 9.49
CA TYR A 298 15.74 10.87 10.12
C TYR A 298 16.33 11.94 11.05
N ALA A 299 16.48 13.17 10.54
CA ALA A 299 17.02 14.29 11.30
C ALA A 299 16.15 14.62 12.52
N LEU A 300 14.83 14.57 12.36
CA LEU A 300 13.88 14.76 13.47
C LEU A 300 14.08 13.70 14.56
N MET A 301 14.13 12.41 14.21
CA MET A 301 14.32 11.36 15.21
C MET A 301 15.71 11.39 15.84
N LEU A 302 16.75 11.77 15.09
CA LEU A 302 18.09 11.99 15.65
C LEU A 302 18.07 13.14 16.65
N GLY A 303 17.39 14.25 16.34
CA GLY A 303 17.20 15.35 17.27
C GLY A 303 16.46 14.96 18.54
N MET A 304 15.44 14.09 18.43
CA MET A 304 14.78 13.52 19.61
C MET A 304 15.77 12.75 20.50
N LEU A 305 16.58 11.85 19.91
CA LEU A 305 17.62 11.13 20.65
C LEU A 305 18.69 12.07 21.24
N LYS A 306 19.03 13.16 20.54
CA LYS A 306 19.99 14.15 21.03
C LYS A 306 19.47 14.89 22.26
N HIS A 307 18.20 15.31 22.26
CA HIS A 307 17.58 15.87 23.47
C HIS A 307 17.56 14.87 24.62
N LEU A 308 17.20 13.59 24.36
CA LEU A 308 17.25 12.54 25.39
C LEU A 308 18.67 12.39 25.96
N ASN A 309 19.71 12.36 25.14
CA ASN A 309 21.10 12.27 25.60
C ASN A 309 21.50 13.49 26.46
N GLU A 310 21.16 14.71 26.04
CA GLU A 310 21.43 15.91 26.82
C GLU A 310 20.70 15.92 28.17
N TRP A 311 19.45 15.45 28.22
CA TRP A 311 18.70 15.30 29.46
C TRP A 311 19.24 14.17 30.34
N ASP A 312 19.73 13.08 29.75
CA ASP A 312 20.38 12.00 30.49
C ASP A 312 21.63 12.48 31.23
N LYS A 313 22.49 13.22 30.53
CA LYS A 313 23.70 13.83 31.11
C LYS A 313 23.35 14.77 32.27
N LYS A 314 22.31 15.59 32.10
CA LYS A 314 21.81 16.49 33.17
C LYS A 314 21.25 15.71 34.36
N ALA A 315 20.52 14.63 34.10
CA ALA A 315 19.98 13.77 35.15
C ALA A 315 21.11 13.11 35.94
N PHE A 316 22.10 12.52 35.26
CA PHE A 316 23.28 11.91 35.86
C PHE A 316 24.08 12.91 36.71
N ALA A 317 24.38 14.10 36.15
CA ALA A 317 25.07 15.16 36.87
C ALA A 317 24.32 15.66 38.12
N SER A 318 23.00 15.47 38.16
CA SER A 318 22.12 15.86 39.28
C SER A 318 21.77 14.70 40.21
N GLY A 319 22.37 13.51 40.05
CA GLY A 319 22.07 12.32 40.85
C GLY A 319 20.66 11.75 40.63
N LYS A 320 20.00 12.09 39.51
CA LYS A 320 18.69 11.56 39.13
C LYS A 320 18.83 10.28 38.29
N PRO A 321 17.80 9.43 38.23
CA PRO A 321 17.79 8.27 37.35
C PRO A 321 18.03 8.65 35.87
N SER A 322 18.69 7.76 35.14
CA SER A 322 18.89 7.89 33.69
C SER A 322 17.54 7.97 32.98
N VAL A 323 17.47 8.76 31.91
CA VAL A 323 16.30 8.80 31.02
C VAL A 323 16.30 7.60 30.06
N PHE A 324 17.41 6.90 29.89
CA PHE A 324 17.46 5.65 29.14
C PHE A 324 17.20 4.45 30.05
N ASP A 325 16.62 3.38 29.51
CA ASP A 325 16.47 2.12 30.25
C ASP A 325 17.80 1.35 30.24
N ARG A 326 18.70 1.75 31.13
CA ARG A 326 20.07 1.22 31.21
C ARG A 326 20.12 -0.29 31.42
N ASN A 327 19.18 -0.85 32.18
CA ASN A 327 19.12 -2.29 32.42
C ASN A 327 18.68 -3.04 31.17
N PHE A 328 17.61 -2.57 30.51
CA PHE A 328 17.18 -3.15 29.24
C PHE A 328 18.29 -3.09 28.20
N ILE A 329 18.95 -1.93 28.05
CA ILE A 329 20.04 -1.72 27.09
C ILE A 329 21.18 -2.72 27.33
N ALA A 330 21.68 -2.82 28.57
CA ALA A 330 22.80 -3.69 28.89
C ALA A 330 22.50 -5.18 28.62
N VAL A 331 21.28 -5.63 28.92
CA VAL A 331 20.88 -7.03 28.78
C VAL A 331 20.56 -7.35 27.32
N ASN A 332 19.73 -6.53 26.67
CA ASN A 332 19.04 -6.89 25.42
C ASN A 332 19.67 -6.31 24.15
N THR A 333 20.62 -5.38 24.26
CA THR A 333 21.05 -4.60 23.09
C THR A 333 22.56 -4.62 22.83
N VAL A 334 22.95 -4.21 21.62
CA VAL A 334 24.30 -3.83 21.19
C VAL A 334 24.24 -2.53 20.38
N GLY A 335 25.35 -1.80 20.25
CA GLY A 335 25.44 -0.60 19.40
C GLY A 335 25.05 0.74 20.06
N PHE A 336 24.69 0.73 21.34
CA PHE A 336 24.18 1.93 22.02
C PHE A 336 25.24 3.04 22.14
N ASP A 337 26.48 2.69 22.51
CA ASP A 337 27.54 3.66 22.71
C ASP A 337 27.97 4.30 21.37
N GLU A 338 28.01 3.51 20.29
CA GLU A 338 28.25 3.99 18.93
C GLU A 338 27.15 4.98 18.48
N MET A 339 25.89 4.67 18.80
CA MET A 339 24.77 5.58 18.54
C MET A 339 24.92 6.90 19.29
N ILE A 340 25.25 6.86 20.59
CA ILE A 340 25.46 8.07 21.39
C ILE A 340 26.63 8.90 20.87
N ALA A 341 27.74 8.28 20.48
CA ALA A 341 28.89 8.98 19.92
C ALA A 341 28.52 9.75 18.63
N GLU A 342 27.73 9.16 17.74
CA GLU A 342 27.27 9.83 16.52
C GLU A 342 26.27 10.97 16.82
N ILE A 343 25.34 10.76 17.75
CA ILE A 343 24.41 11.79 18.23
C ILE A 343 25.15 13.01 18.78
N GLU A 344 26.25 12.79 19.51
CA GLU A 344 27.05 13.87 20.09
C GLU A 344 27.79 14.67 19.03
N ARG A 345 28.37 13.98 18.04
CA ARG A 345 29.09 14.59 16.93
C ARG A 345 28.19 15.39 15.97
N THR A 346 26.90 15.06 15.91
CA THR A 346 25.97 15.70 14.97
C THR A 346 25.57 17.10 15.45
N GLU A 347 25.75 18.13 14.61
CA GLU A 347 25.43 19.51 14.96
C GLU A 347 23.93 19.81 14.95
N TRP A 348 23.45 20.62 15.90
CA TRP A 348 22.05 21.03 15.98
C TRP A 348 21.60 21.80 14.73
N ALA A 349 22.49 22.60 14.12
CA ALA A 349 22.20 23.37 12.91
C ALA A 349 21.76 22.46 11.74
N ASP A 350 22.43 21.31 11.57
CA ASP A 350 22.08 20.35 10.53
C ASP A 350 20.75 19.65 10.84
N ILE A 351 20.52 19.28 12.11
CA ILE A 351 19.25 18.69 12.56
C ILE A 351 18.07 19.60 12.24
N TYR A 352 18.14 20.89 12.57
CA TYR A 352 17.06 21.84 12.27
C TYR A 352 16.90 22.08 10.77
N LYS A 353 18.00 22.17 10.02
CA LYS A 353 17.97 22.35 8.57
C LYS A 353 17.23 21.22 7.87
N TYR A 354 17.57 19.96 8.19
CA TYR A 354 17.02 18.79 7.51
C TYR A 354 15.63 18.41 8.02
N SER A 355 15.37 18.49 9.34
CA SER A 355 14.03 18.21 9.87
C SER A 355 12.99 19.25 9.42
N GLY A 356 13.41 20.51 9.28
CA GLY A 356 12.52 21.63 9.03
C GLY A 356 11.66 22.03 10.23
N LEU A 357 11.90 21.46 11.42
CA LEU A 357 11.24 21.85 12.66
C LEU A 357 12.04 22.93 13.39
N SER A 358 11.32 23.78 14.14
CA SER A 358 11.96 24.73 15.05
C SER A 358 12.54 24.00 16.28
N PRO A 359 13.53 24.61 16.97
CA PRO A 359 14.06 24.07 18.22
C PRO A 359 12.99 23.73 19.24
N GLU A 360 12.00 24.61 19.42
CA GLU A 360 10.93 24.45 20.41
C GLU A 360 10.00 23.28 20.06
N HIS A 361 9.69 23.11 18.78
CA HIS A 361 8.88 21.98 18.33
C HIS A 361 9.60 20.65 18.49
N LEU A 362 10.89 20.61 18.16
CA LEU A 362 11.68 19.39 18.28
C LEU A 362 11.91 18.99 19.74
N GLU A 363 12.23 19.94 20.60
CA GLU A 363 12.34 19.71 22.05
C GLU A 363 11.02 19.22 22.63
N LYS A 364 9.89 19.86 22.26
CA LYS A 364 8.57 19.45 22.72
C LYS A 364 8.22 18.04 22.28
N LEU A 365 8.52 17.67 21.03
CA LEU A 365 8.31 16.31 20.53
C LEU A 365 9.13 15.28 21.31
N ALA A 366 10.41 15.56 21.55
CA ALA A 366 11.29 14.71 22.36
C ALA A 366 10.77 14.58 23.80
N LYS A 367 10.26 15.67 24.38
CA LYS A 367 9.71 15.69 25.74
C LYS A 367 8.44 14.84 25.85
N LEU A 368 7.54 14.91 24.87
CA LEU A 368 6.34 14.07 24.80
C LEU A 368 6.70 12.58 24.78
N PHE A 369 7.78 12.21 24.10
CA PHE A 369 8.28 10.83 24.10
C PHE A 369 8.93 10.44 25.43
N LEU A 370 9.74 11.33 26.02
CA LEU A 370 10.34 11.10 27.34
C LEU A 370 9.27 10.88 28.43
N ASP A 371 8.18 11.63 28.37
CA ASP A 371 7.10 11.60 29.36
C ASP A 371 6.14 10.42 29.20
N SER A 372 6.22 9.69 28.07
CA SER A 372 5.42 8.50 27.83
C SER A 372 6.08 7.27 28.42
N GLU A 373 5.30 6.46 29.14
CA GLU A 373 5.72 5.16 29.65
C GLU A 373 5.37 4.01 28.70
N ARG A 374 4.36 4.23 27.85
CA ARG A 374 3.79 3.23 26.92
C ARG A 374 3.50 3.88 25.56
N SER A 375 4.55 4.03 24.75
CA SER A 375 4.46 4.60 23.41
C SER A 375 4.29 3.51 22.35
N ILE A 376 3.28 3.67 21.49
CA ILE A 376 3.19 2.93 20.23
C ILE A 376 3.65 3.85 19.09
N PHE A 377 4.60 3.38 18.29
CA PHE A 377 5.03 4.08 17.08
C PHE A 377 4.32 3.48 15.87
N CYS A 378 3.34 4.20 15.35
CA CYS A 378 2.62 3.87 14.13
C CYS A 378 3.28 4.56 12.93
N TRP A 379 3.52 3.84 11.84
CA TRP A 379 3.98 4.47 10.60
C TRP A 379 3.44 3.79 9.35
N GLY A 380 3.51 4.53 8.24
CA GLY A 380 3.23 4.02 6.91
C GLY A 380 4.23 4.53 5.88
N MET A 381 3.70 4.88 4.72
CA MET A 381 4.50 5.14 3.52
C MET A 381 5.36 6.40 3.60
N GLY A 382 4.99 7.38 4.42
CA GLY A 382 5.82 8.58 4.66
C GLY A 382 7.12 8.29 5.41
N ILE A 383 7.35 7.05 5.87
CA ILE A 383 8.63 6.61 6.42
C ILE A 383 9.37 5.68 5.45
N THR A 384 8.65 4.79 4.76
CA THR A 384 9.26 3.70 3.99
C THR A 384 9.67 4.09 2.56
N GLN A 385 8.92 4.98 1.88
CA GLN A 385 9.13 5.36 0.48
C GLN A 385 10.14 6.51 0.29
N HIS A 386 11.29 6.39 0.94
CA HIS A 386 12.42 7.31 0.86
C HIS A 386 13.70 6.56 0.48
N ARG A 387 14.67 7.27 -0.13
CA ARG A 387 16.00 6.71 -0.42
C ARG A 387 16.78 6.28 0.84
N HIS A 388 16.41 6.84 1.98
CA HIS A 388 16.93 6.51 3.30
C HIS A 388 15.86 5.89 4.22
N GLY A 389 14.81 5.29 3.65
CA GLY A 389 13.71 4.73 4.42
C GLY A 389 14.17 3.69 5.45
N THR A 390 15.16 2.86 5.10
CA THR A 390 15.67 1.83 6.02
C THR A 390 16.30 2.47 7.25
N ALA A 391 17.02 3.58 7.06
CA ALA A 391 17.58 4.38 8.15
C ALA A 391 16.47 5.01 9.02
N ASN A 392 15.35 5.47 8.43
CA ASN A 392 14.21 5.96 9.20
C ASN A 392 13.63 4.86 10.12
N VAL A 393 13.48 3.64 9.61
CA VAL A 393 12.98 2.50 10.41
C VAL A 393 13.93 2.16 11.56
N HIS A 394 15.24 2.20 11.32
CA HIS A 394 16.24 2.04 12.39
C HIS A 394 16.07 3.08 13.50
N MET A 395 15.81 4.35 13.16
CA MET A 395 15.62 5.40 14.16
C MET A 395 14.34 5.24 14.98
N LEU A 396 13.25 4.74 14.39
CA LEU A 396 12.05 4.35 15.13
C LEU A 396 12.36 3.24 16.14
N ALA A 397 13.09 2.20 15.71
CA ALA A 397 13.51 1.12 16.60
C ALA A 397 14.46 1.61 17.71
N ASN A 398 15.46 2.44 17.38
CA ASN A 398 16.41 3.00 18.33
C ASN A 398 15.71 3.77 19.46
N LEU A 399 14.74 4.64 19.13
CA LEU A 399 14.00 5.40 20.13
C LEU A 399 13.28 4.48 21.14
N LEU A 400 12.57 3.46 20.66
CA LEU A 400 11.87 2.51 21.53
C LEU A 400 12.83 1.59 22.31
N LEU A 401 13.92 1.13 21.69
CA LEU A 401 14.97 0.35 22.36
C LEU A 401 15.65 1.15 23.48
N ALA A 402 15.94 2.43 23.24
CA ALA A 402 16.58 3.32 24.23
C ALA A 402 15.75 3.48 25.51
N ARG A 403 14.44 3.22 25.43
CA ARG A 403 13.48 3.34 26.53
C ARG A 403 12.87 2.00 26.96
N GLY A 404 13.36 0.86 26.45
CA GLY A 404 12.85 -0.46 26.83
C GLY A 404 11.35 -0.65 26.53
N GLN A 405 10.90 -0.14 25.38
CA GLN A 405 9.49 -0.09 24.96
C GLN A 405 9.10 -1.18 23.94
N ILE A 406 9.86 -2.28 23.86
CA ILE A 406 9.52 -3.47 23.08
C ILE A 406 9.32 -4.64 24.04
N GLY A 407 8.27 -5.45 23.83
CA GLY A 407 7.85 -6.48 24.77
C GLY A 407 7.18 -5.95 26.04
N ARG A 408 6.58 -4.75 25.96
CA ARG A 408 5.87 -4.09 27.06
C ARG A 408 4.42 -3.83 26.66
N PRO A 409 3.41 -4.22 27.47
CA PRO A 409 2.01 -3.92 27.17
C PRO A 409 1.78 -2.43 26.95
N GLY A 410 1.12 -2.10 25.84
CA GLY A 410 0.85 -0.73 25.41
C GLY A 410 1.99 -0.02 24.70
N ALA A 411 3.08 -0.71 24.36
CA ALA A 411 4.24 -0.10 23.73
C ALA A 411 4.81 -0.99 22.61
N GLY A 412 5.31 -0.36 21.55
CA GLY A 412 6.03 -1.07 20.50
C GLY A 412 5.91 -0.46 19.11
N LEU A 413 6.35 -1.27 18.14
CA LEU A 413 6.45 -0.94 16.73
C LEU A 413 5.18 -1.36 15.98
N CYS A 414 4.53 -0.41 15.33
CA CYS A 414 3.28 -0.62 14.59
C CYS A 414 3.40 -0.15 13.11
N PRO A 415 4.08 -0.92 12.24
CA PRO A 415 3.99 -0.69 10.81
C PRO A 415 2.58 -1.00 10.31
N VAL A 416 1.83 0.03 9.93
CA VAL A 416 0.44 -0.15 9.49
C VAL A 416 0.40 -0.55 8.02
N ARG A 417 0.25 -1.86 7.76
CA ARG A 417 0.33 -2.44 6.41
C ARG A 417 -0.87 -2.02 5.54
N GLY A 418 -0.61 -1.81 4.25
CA GLY A 418 -1.61 -1.30 3.30
C GLY A 418 -2.63 -2.35 2.83
N HIS A 419 -2.17 -3.30 2.02
CA HIS A 419 -3.05 -4.34 1.46
C HIS A 419 -3.47 -5.37 2.49
N SER A 420 -4.67 -5.93 2.30
CA SER A 420 -5.34 -6.84 3.22
C SER A 420 -4.52 -8.07 3.59
N ASN A 421 -3.67 -8.59 2.71
CA ASN A 421 -2.85 -9.77 2.95
C ASN A 421 -1.36 -9.64 2.57
N VAL A 422 -0.83 -8.42 2.40
CA VAL A 422 0.60 -8.26 2.03
C VAL A 422 1.55 -8.90 3.04
N GLN A 423 1.14 -8.95 4.30
CA GLN A 423 1.90 -9.62 5.35
C GLN A 423 1.89 -11.14 5.15
N GLY A 424 0.71 -11.70 4.83
CA GLY A 424 0.50 -13.11 4.56
C GLY A 424 1.27 -13.59 3.35
N ASP A 425 1.28 -12.84 2.24
CA ASP A 425 2.06 -13.17 1.04
C ASP A 425 3.55 -13.40 1.38
N ARG A 426 4.14 -12.46 2.13
CA ARG A 426 5.54 -12.58 2.58
C ARG A 426 5.73 -13.79 3.52
N THR A 427 4.80 -14.00 4.45
CA THR A 427 4.86 -15.15 5.38
C THR A 427 4.76 -16.48 4.63
N MET A 428 3.91 -16.56 3.60
CA MET A 428 3.73 -17.76 2.76
C MET A 428 4.88 -18.01 1.78
N GLY A 429 5.89 -17.15 1.76
CA GLY A 429 7.13 -17.37 1.01
C GLY A 429 7.22 -16.63 -0.32
N ILE A 430 6.34 -15.66 -0.61
CA ILE A 430 6.52 -14.72 -1.72
C ILE A 430 7.70 -13.80 -1.37
N ASN A 431 8.90 -14.23 -1.74
CA ASN A 431 10.15 -13.57 -1.37
C ASN A 431 11.25 -13.89 -2.37
N GLU A 432 11.80 -12.84 -2.96
CA GLU A 432 12.93 -12.86 -3.88
C GLU A 432 14.28 -13.09 -3.17
N LEU A 433 14.33 -12.85 -1.86
CA LEU A 433 15.46 -13.10 -0.96
C LEU A 433 15.11 -14.21 0.08
N PRO A 434 14.74 -15.43 -0.34
CA PRO A 434 14.28 -16.46 0.59
C PRO A 434 15.40 -16.93 1.53
N SER A 435 15.05 -17.22 2.78
CA SER A 435 16.01 -17.77 3.73
C SER A 435 16.38 -19.22 3.38
N PRO A 436 17.61 -19.68 3.70
CA PRO A 436 17.97 -21.09 3.54
C PRO A 436 17.00 -22.05 4.24
N LYS A 437 16.53 -21.68 5.45
CA LYS A 437 15.56 -22.46 6.24
C LYS A 437 14.26 -22.69 5.46
N LEU A 438 13.71 -21.63 4.84
CA LEU A 438 12.49 -21.74 4.04
C LEU A 438 12.67 -22.71 2.88
N LEU A 439 13.75 -22.55 2.12
CA LEU A 439 14.04 -23.40 0.96
C LEU A 439 14.27 -24.87 1.34
N ASP A 440 14.98 -25.12 2.45
CA ASP A 440 15.21 -26.48 2.95
C ASP A 440 13.91 -27.15 3.41
N ASN A 441 13.01 -26.40 4.06
CA ASN A 441 11.71 -26.90 4.47
C ASN A 441 10.81 -27.23 3.27
N ILE A 442 10.78 -26.37 2.25
CA ILE A 442 10.02 -26.63 1.01
C ILE A 442 10.56 -27.89 0.31
N ASP A 443 11.88 -27.98 0.11
CA ASP A 443 12.50 -29.13 -0.56
C ASP A 443 12.20 -30.44 0.21
N ARG A 444 12.26 -30.40 1.55
CA ARG A 444 11.94 -31.55 2.40
C ARG A 444 10.48 -31.99 2.26
N VAL A 445 9.52 -31.06 2.29
CA VAL A 445 8.09 -31.38 2.29
C VAL A 445 7.63 -31.87 0.91
N PHE A 446 8.11 -31.24 -0.16
CA PHE A 446 7.61 -31.48 -1.50
C PHE A 446 8.52 -32.33 -2.39
N GLY A 447 9.73 -32.67 -1.92
CA GLY A 447 10.70 -33.45 -2.69
C GLY A 447 11.20 -32.73 -3.94
N ILE A 448 11.18 -31.40 -3.95
CA ILE A 448 11.68 -30.57 -5.05
C ILE A 448 13.12 -30.11 -4.78
N LYS A 449 13.71 -29.40 -5.75
CA LYS A 449 14.99 -28.71 -5.60
C LYS A 449 14.83 -27.24 -5.91
N SER A 450 14.58 -26.45 -4.87
CA SER A 450 14.38 -25.01 -5.01
C SER A 450 15.68 -24.29 -5.43
N PRO A 451 15.58 -23.21 -6.23
CA PRO A 451 16.72 -22.36 -6.55
C PRO A 451 17.30 -21.71 -5.29
N ARG A 452 18.64 -21.72 -5.18
CA ARG A 452 19.35 -21.18 -4.00
C ARG A 452 19.88 -19.77 -4.19
N LYS A 453 19.85 -19.25 -5.42
CA LYS A 453 20.17 -17.85 -5.72
C LYS A 453 18.96 -16.98 -5.44
N ASN A 454 19.20 -15.75 -5.00
CA ASN A 454 18.17 -14.72 -4.90
C ASN A 454 17.63 -14.38 -6.29
N GLY A 455 16.36 -14.01 -6.35
CA GLY A 455 15.71 -13.52 -7.57
C GLY A 455 15.54 -12.00 -7.59
N HIS A 456 14.71 -11.54 -8.51
CA HIS A 456 14.44 -10.12 -8.74
C HIS A 456 13.24 -9.61 -7.94
N GLY A 457 13.41 -8.43 -7.31
CA GLY A 457 12.32 -7.61 -6.83
C GLY A 457 11.70 -6.77 -7.96
N VAL A 458 10.80 -5.85 -7.61
CA VAL A 458 10.09 -5.02 -8.60
C VAL A 458 11.03 -4.20 -9.49
N VAL A 459 12.00 -3.48 -8.91
CA VAL A 459 12.89 -2.58 -9.66
C VAL A 459 13.78 -3.38 -10.62
N GLU A 460 14.35 -4.48 -10.13
CA GLU A 460 15.18 -5.39 -10.91
C GLU A 460 14.37 -6.06 -12.02
N THR A 461 13.13 -6.48 -11.75
CA THR A 461 12.26 -7.08 -12.76
C THR A 461 11.94 -6.11 -13.90
N ILE A 462 11.60 -4.85 -13.58
CA ILE A 462 11.31 -3.84 -14.62
C ILE A 462 12.53 -3.64 -15.52
N LYS A 463 13.73 -3.54 -14.92
CA LYS A 463 14.97 -3.41 -15.67
C LYS A 463 15.24 -4.64 -16.54
N ALA A 464 15.13 -5.84 -15.98
CA ALA A 464 15.36 -7.10 -16.70
C ALA A 464 14.38 -7.29 -17.86
N MET A 465 13.11 -6.89 -17.72
CA MET A 465 12.14 -6.88 -18.83
C MET A 465 12.55 -5.87 -19.93
N ALA A 466 12.97 -4.66 -19.55
CA ALA A 466 13.37 -3.63 -20.50
C ALA A 466 14.63 -4.03 -21.30
N GLU A 467 15.53 -4.78 -20.67
CA GLU A 467 16.76 -5.33 -21.25
C GLU A 467 16.54 -6.64 -22.02
N GLY A 468 15.32 -7.21 -21.96
CA GLY A 468 14.96 -8.46 -22.65
C GLY A 468 15.45 -9.73 -21.96
N GLU A 469 15.94 -9.63 -20.73
CA GLU A 469 16.35 -10.76 -19.90
C GLU A 469 15.15 -11.52 -19.34
N VAL A 470 14.13 -10.79 -18.86
CA VAL A 470 12.82 -11.36 -18.52
C VAL A 470 11.92 -11.29 -19.76
N LYS A 471 11.43 -12.45 -20.19
CA LYS A 471 10.60 -12.65 -21.39
C LYS A 471 9.16 -13.01 -21.05
N VAL A 472 8.87 -13.52 -19.86
CA VAL A 472 7.52 -13.89 -19.41
C VAL A 472 7.21 -13.20 -18.10
N PHE A 473 6.08 -12.50 -18.02
CA PHE A 473 5.57 -11.88 -16.81
C PHE A 473 4.20 -12.44 -16.46
N ILE A 474 4.04 -12.95 -15.23
CA ILE A 474 2.77 -13.48 -14.73
C ILE A 474 2.42 -12.74 -13.45
N GLY A 475 1.30 -12.03 -13.43
CA GLY A 475 0.80 -11.28 -12.28
C GLY A 475 -0.40 -11.94 -11.62
N LEU A 476 -0.26 -12.32 -10.34
CA LEU A 476 -1.37 -12.69 -9.47
C LEU A 476 -1.97 -11.42 -8.85
N GLY A 477 -2.92 -10.83 -9.59
CA GLY A 477 -3.53 -9.55 -9.26
C GLY A 477 -2.66 -8.33 -9.54
N GLY A 478 -3.14 -7.18 -9.07
CA GLY A 478 -2.46 -5.89 -9.13
C GLY A 478 -2.57 -5.16 -10.47
N ASN A 479 -2.01 -3.95 -10.48
CA ASN A 479 -1.96 -3.07 -11.64
C ASN A 479 -0.52 -2.57 -11.82
N PHE A 480 0.38 -3.53 -12.06
CA PHE A 480 1.83 -3.35 -12.12
C PHE A 480 2.24 -2.15 -12.98
N ALA A 481 1.67 -2.02 -14.19
CA ALA A 481 2.04 -1.00 -15.17
C ALA A 481 2.00 0.44 -14.66
N VAL A 482 1.12 0.76 -13.70
CA VAL A 482 0.99 2.12 -13.14
C VAL A 482 1.25 2.20 -11.64
N ALA A 483 1.31 1.07 -10.94
CA ALA A 483 1.68 1.05 -9.52
C ALA A 483 3.19 1.28 -9.30
N THR A 484 4.01 0.92 -10.29
CA THR A 484 5.47 1.00 -10.26
C THR A 484 6.00 2.41 -10.58
N PRO A 485 7.26 2.72 -10.21
CA PRO A 485 7.94 3.95 -10.65
C PRO A 485 8.16 3.95 -12.17
N ASP A 486 8.42 5.13 -12.73
CA ASP A 486 8.75 5.33 -14.13
C ASP A 486 7.76 4.62 -15.07
N THR A 487 6.48 5.00 -14.95
CA THR A 487 5.37 4.35 -15.64
C THR A 487 5.60 4.15 -17.14
N PRO A 488 6.07 5.15 -17.93
CA PRO A 488 6.35 4.92 -19.35
C PRO A 488 7.43 3.85 -19.59
N TYR A 489 8.50 3.86 -18.81
CA TYR A 489 9.56 2.85 -18.90
C TYR A 489 9.05 1.45 -18.53
N THR A 490 8.27 1.34 -17.45
CA THR A 490 7.64 0.07 -17.03
C THR A 490 6.70 -0.46 -18.12
N GLN A 491 5.89 0.41 -18.73
CA GLN A 491 4.98 -0.01 -19.79
C GLN A 491 5.72 -0.54 -21.01
N GLU A 492 6.78 0.15 -21.44
CA GLU A 492 7.64 -0.32 -22.52
C GLU A 492 8.32 -1.65 -22.18
N ALA A 493 8.75 -1.84 -20.93
CA ALA A 493 9.34 -3.09 -20.46
C ALA A 493 8.36 -4.26 -20.54
N LEU A 494 7.10 -4.08 -20.10
CA LEU A 494 6.05 -5.09 -20.23
C LEU A 494 5.79 -5.46 -21.70
N ARG A 495 5.73 -4.47 -22.60
CA ARG A 495 5.49 -4.71 -24.05
C ARG A 495 6.58 -5.53 -24.72
N LYS A 496 7.81 -5.52 -24.18
CA LYS A 496 8.93 -6.32 -24.69
C LYS A 496 8.84 -7.80 -24.33
N CYS A 497 8.04 -8.18 -23.33
CA CYS A 497 7.84 -9.57 -22.96
C CYS A 497 7.20 -10.37 -24.11
N ASN A 498 7.58 -11.63 -24.24
CA ASN A 498 6.93 -12.58 -25.15
C ASN A 498 5.51 -12.91 -24.66
N LEU A 499 5.30 -13.01 -23.35
CA LEU A 499 4.00 -13.28 -22.76
C LEU A 499 3.79 -12.43 -21.49
N THR A 500 2.63 -11.78 -21.40
CA THR A 500 2.12 -11.15 -20.16
C THR A 500 0.81 -11.79 -19.74
N VAL A 501 0.73 -12.32 -18.52
CA VAL A 501 -0.47 -12.97 -17.97
C VAL A 501 -0.93 -12.20 -16.73
N HIS A 502 -2.22 -11.93 -16.65
CA HIS A 502 -2.81 -11.27 -15.48
C HIS A 502 -4.00 -12.07 -14.95
N VAL A 503 -3.89 -12.54 -13.70
CA VAL A 503 -5.03 -13.04 -12.93
C VAL A 503 -5.72 -11.85 -12.29
N ALA A 504 -7.00 -11.62 -12.58
CA ALA A 504 -7.67 -10.40 -12.15
C ALA A 504 -9.19 -10.54 -12.00
N THR A 505 -9.76 -9.71 -11.14
CA THR A 505 -11.23 -9.62 -10.98
C THR A 505 -11.87 -8.61 -11.93
N LYS A 506 -11.13 -7.57 -12.34
CA LYS A 506 -11.60 -6.43 -13.15
C LYS A 506 -10.53 -5.92 -14.10
N LEU A 507 -10.95 -5.24 -15.18
CA LEU A 507 -10.04 -4.63 -16.14
C LEU A 507 -9.25 -3.47 -15.50
N ASN A 508 -7.93 -3.41 -15.75
CA ASN A 508 -7.09 -2.30 -15.31
C ASN A 508 -6.01 -1.98 -16.37
N ARG A 509 -5.20 -0.94 -16.12
CA ARG A 509 -4.20 -0.46 -17.07
C ARG A 509 -3.22 -1.54 -17.53
N SER A 510 -2.77 -2.41 -16.64
CA SER A 510 -1.76 -3.44 -16.96
C SER A 510 -2.24 -4.38 -18.05
N HIS A 511 -3.55 -4.67 -18.08
CA HIS A 511 -4.14 -5.55 -19.08
C HIS A 511 -4.16 -4.94 -20.49
N LEU A 512 -3.89 -3.64 -20.62
CA LEU A 512 -3.81 -2.92 -21.90
C LEU A 512 -2.35 -2.69 -22.33
N VAL A 513 -1.39 -3.14 -21.51
CA VAL A 513 0.04 -3.08 -21.76
C VAL A 513 0.53 -4.49 -22.11
N CYS A 514 0.03 -4.99 -23.24
CA CYS A 514 0.28 -6.34 -23.70
C CYS A 514 1.74 -6.56 -24.12
N GLY A 515 2.31 -7.70 -23.73
CA GLY A 515 3.45 -8.30 -24.43
C GLY A 515 3.06 -8.79 -25.83
N LYS A 516 3.93 -9.57 -26.48
CA LYS A 516 3.64 -10.12 -27.81
C LYS A 516 2.38 -11.00 -27.81
N ASP A 517 2.28 -11.88 -26.82
CA ASP A 517 1.04 -12.51 -26.40
C ASP A 517 0.62 -11.97 -25.03
N ALA A 518 -0.69 -11.89 -24.79
CA ALA A 518 -1.22 -11.52 -23.48
C ALA A 518 -2.48 -12.31 -23.11
N LEU A 519 -2.63 -12.59 -21.83
CA LEU A 519 -3.78 -13.29 -21.26
C LEU A 519 -4.36 -12.51 -20.07
N ILE A 520 -5.69 -12.46 -20.01
CA ILE A 520 -6.43 -12.07 -18.82
C ILE A 520 -7.18 -13.31 -18.33
N LEU A 521 -6.89 -13.73 -17.10
CA LEU A 521 -7.50 -14.87 -16.44
C LEU A 521 -8.43 -14.36 -15.33
N PRO A 522 -9.76 -14.38 -15.52
CA PRO A 522 -10.69 -13.89 -14.53
C PRO A 522 -10.71 -14.79 -13.29
N CYS A 523 -10.70 -14.19 -12.10
CA CYS A 523 -10.79 -14.92 -10.84
C CYS A 523 -11.99 -14.51 -9.98
N LEU A 524 -12.33 -15.37 -9.03
CA LEU A 524 -13.25 -15.06 -7.94
C LEU A 524 -12.73 -13.87 -7.11
N GLY A 525 -13.65 -12.97 -6.77
CA GLY A 525 -13.47 -11.94 -5.76
C GLY A 525 -13.68 -12.52 -4.36
N ARG A 526 -13.18 -11.82 -3.34
CA ARG A 526 -13.23 -12.30 -1.95
C ARG A 526 -14.65 -12.44 -1.40
N THR A 527 -15.60 -11.71 -2.00
CA THR A 527 -17.03 -11.77 -1.68
C THR A 527 -17.74 -13.00 -2.24
N GLU A 528 -17.16 -13.75 -3.17
CA GLU A 528 -17.80 -14.84 -3.89
C GLU A 528 -17.52 -16.21 -3.27
N ILE A 529 -18.53 -17.09 -3.29
CA ILE A 529 -18.41 -18.45 -2.78
C ILE A 529 -17.51 -19.25 -3.73
N ASP A 530 -16.50 -19.89 -3.16
CA ASP A 530 -15.60 -20.81 -3.85
C ASP A 530 -16.07 -22.25 -3.61
N GLU A 531 -16.89 -22.78 -4.52
CA GLU A 531 -17.39 -24.15 -4.46
C GLU A 531 -16.37 -25.13 -5.08
N GLN A 532 -15.89 -26.09 -4.27
CA GLN A 532 -14.96 -27.14 -4.69
C GLN A 532 -15.54 -28.53 -4.41
N LEU A 533 -14.82 -29.60 -4.77
CA LEU A 533 -15.31 -30.99 -4.66
C LEU A 533 -15.87 -31.34 -3.28
N HIS A 534 -15.27 -30.83 -2.20
CA HIS A 534 -15.69 -31.08 -0.81
C HIS A 534 -16.55 -29.96 -0.21
N GLY A 535 -17.12 -29.08 -1.04
CA GLY A 535 -18.01 -27.99 -0.66
C GLY A 535 -17.33 -26.61 -0.65
N PRO A 536 -17.98 -25.60 -0.05
CA PRO A 536 -17.49 -24.24 -0.06
C PRO A 536 -16.19 -24.10 0.73
N GLN A 537 -15.20 -23.47 0.12
CA GLN A 537 -13.89 -23.23 0.71
C GLN A 537 -13.81 -21.85 1.38
N ALA A 538 -12.92 -21.75 2.36
CA ALA A 538 -12.51 -20.49 2.98
C ALA A 538 -11.01 -20.32 2.77
N ILE A 539 -10.59 -19.11 2.39
CA ILE A 539 -9.18 -18.74 2.35
C ILE A 539 -8.77 -18.14 3.70
N SER A 540 -7.47 -18.05 3.97
CA SER A 540 -6.93 -17.33 5.12
C SER A 540 -6.11 -16.11 4.71
N VAL A 541 -6.07 -15.12 5.58
CA VAL A 541 -5.26 -13.90 5.46
C VAL A 541 -4.53 -13.59 6.77
N GLU A 542 -3.49 -12.77 6.70
CA GLU A 542 -2.71 -12.22 7.80
C GLU A 542 -2.82 -10.69 7.85
N ASP A 543 -3.33 -10.15 8.96
CA ASP A 543 -3.47 -8.71 9.17
C ASP A 543 -2.16 -8.01 9.60
N SER A 544 -2.21 -6.68 9.79
CA SER A 544 -1.03 -5.88 10.17
C SER A 544 -0.44 -6.24 11.54
N MET A 545 -1.22 -6.91 12.39
CA MET A 545 -0.82 -7.35 13.73
C MET A 545 -0.58 -8.85 13.78
N SER A 546 -0.37 -9.51 12.63
CA SER A 546 -0.04 -10.94 12.54
C SER A 546 -1.15 -11.87 13.06
N ASN A 547 -2.42 -11.48 12.99
CA ASN A 547 -3.52 -12.43 13.17
C ASN A 547 -3.82 -13.14 11.85
N ILE A 548 -3.87 -14.47 11.90
CA ILE A 548 -4.28 -15.36 10.84
C ILE A 548 -5.74 -15.71 11.03
N HIS A 549 -6.61 -15.36 10.08
CA HIS A 549 -8.04 -15.65 10.16
C HIS A 549 -8.63 -16.04 8.80
N LEU A 550 -9.78 -16.70 8.84
CA LEU A 550 -10.50 -17.11 7.64
C LEU A 550 -11.28 -15.95 7.01
N SER A 551 -11.47 -16.05 5.70
CA SER A 551 -12.35 -15.24 4.88
C SER A 551 -13.09 -16.16 3.90
N ALA A 552 -14.41 -16.15 3.96
CA ALA A 552 -15.28 -16.96 3.12
C ALA A 552 -16.33 -16.08 2.44
N GLY A 553 -16.35 -16.08 1.10
CA GLY A 553 -17.35 -15.35 0.33
C GLY A 553 -18.77 -15.87 0.57
N ARG A 554 -19.75 -15.02 0.29
CA ARG A 554 -21.18 -15.26 0.54
C ARG A 554 -22.07 -15.00 -0.68
N ASN A 555 -21.52 -14.40 -1.72
CA ASN A 555 -22.22 -14.12 -2.96
C ASN A 555 -22.01 -15.26 -3.95
N ALA A 556 -23.00 -15.53 -4.80
CA ALA A 556 -22.76 -16.39 -5.96
C ALA A 556 -21.70 -15.75 -6.87
N PRO A 557 -20.83 -16.55 -7.52
CA PRO A 557 -19.91 -16.07 -8.55
C PRO A 557 -20.63 -15.24 -9.63
N ILE A 558 -19.97 -14.21 -10.14
CA ILE A 558 -20.50 -13.32 -11.19
C ILE A 558 -20.63 -14.01 -12.56
N SER A 559 -19.91 -15.13 -12.75
CA SER A 559 -19.90 -15.95 -13.96
C SER A 559 -19.59 -17.40 -13.57
N ASP A 560 -20.10 -18.36 -14.34
CA ASP A 560 -19.79 -19.79 -14.17
C ASP A 560 -18.43 -20.17 -14.79
N ASN A 561 -17.78 -19.25 -15.52
CA ASN A 561 -16.53 -19.49 -16.25
C ASN A 561 -15.29 -18.83 -15.59
N ILE A 562 -15.37 -18.52 -14.30
CA ILE A 562 -14.25 -17.98 -13.52
C ILE A 562 -13.78 -19.02 -12.49
N LEU A 563 -12.51 -18.97 -12.13
CA LEU A 563 -11.89 -19.90 -11.18
C LEU A 563 -11.37 -19.16 -9.95
N SER A 564 -11.14 -19.87 -8.85
CA SER A 564 -10.46 -19.31 -7.68
C SER A 564 -8.97 -19.07 -7.97
N GLU A 565 -8.34 -18.14 -7.25
CA GLU A 565 -6.88 -17.93 -7.38
C GLU A 565 -6.08 -19.22 -7.12
N PRO A 566 -6.36 -20.01 -6.06
CA PRO A 566 -5.70 -21.30 -5.87
C PRO A 566 -5.87 -22.26 -7.05
N ASP A 567 -7.08 -22.38 -7.62
CA ASP A 567 -7.34 -23.29 -8.75
C ASP A 567 -6.59 -22.86 -10.02
N ILE A 568 -6.57 -21.57 -10.33
CA ILE A 568 -5.79 -21.02 -11.45
C ILE A 568 -4.31 -21.36 -11.30
N VAL A 569 -3.75 -21.15 -10.09
CA VAL A 569 -2.34 -21.44 -9.81
C VAL A 569 -2.06 -22.94 -9.92
N ALA A 570 -2.91 -23.80 -9.37
CA ALA A 570 -2.73 -25.25 -9.40
C ALA A 570 -2.81 -25.82 -10.83
N ARG A 571 -3.77 -25.38 -11.65
CA ARG A 571 -3.90 -25.84 -13.04
C ARG A 571 -2.78 -25.30 -13.94
N MET A 572 -2.34 -24.07 -13.71
CA MET A 572 -1.15 -23.53 -14.36
C MET A 572 0.09 -24.36 -14.00
N ALA A 573 0.27 -24.69 -12.72
CA ALA A 573 1.39 -25.52 -12.26
C ALA A 573 1.35 -26.93 -12.86
N GLU A 574 0.17 -27.55 -12.96
CA GLU A 574 -0.01 -28.86 -13.58
C GLU A 574 0.34 -28.84 -15.08
N ALA A 575 -0.09 -27.80 -15.82
CA ALA A 575 0.22 -27.66 -17.23
C ALA A 575 1.72 -27.41 -17.49
N VAL A 576 2.38 -26.65 -16.62
CA VAL A 576 3.81 -26.29 -16.73
C VAL A 576 4.71 -27.42 -16.22
N LEU A 577 4.28 -28.19 -15.23
CA LEU A 577 5.07 -29.22 -14.56
C LEU A 577 4.36 -30.59 -14.62
N PRO A 578 4.18 -31.18 -15.82
CA PRO A 578 3.40 -32.40 -15.99
C PRO A 578 4.00 -33.63 -15.27
N ASP A 579 5.32 -33.62 -15.02
CA ASP A 579 6.03 -34.69 -14.33
C ASP A 579 6.15 -34.46 -12.80
N SER A 580 5.56 -33.37 -12.28
CA SER A 580 5.59 -33.05 -10.85
C SER A 580 4.89 -34.12 -10.01
N GLN A 581 5.48 -34.46 -8.87
CA GLN A 581 4.85 -35.34 -7.88
C GLN A 581 3.88 -34.60 -6.95
N ILE A 582 3.85 -33.26 -7.04
CA ILE A 582 2.94 -32.42 -6.26
C ILE A 582 1.53 -32.60 -6.83
N LYS A 583 0.59 -33.01 -5.98
CA LYS A 583 -0.80 -33.28 -6.38
C LYS A 583 -1.62 -31.99 -6.43
N TRP A 584 -1.38 -31.15 -7.44
CA TRP A 584 -1.99 -29.82 -7.55
C TRP A 584 -3.52 -29.83 -7.42
N LYS A 585 -4.23 -30.69 -8.17
CA LYS A 585 -5.70 -30.82 -8.09
C LYS A 585 -6.21 -31.27 -6.72
N TRP A 586 -5.45 -32.12 -6.04
CA TRP A 586 -5.81 -32.62 -4.71
C TRP A 586 -5.83 -31.49 -3.66
N TYR A 587 -4.98 -30.47 -3.82
CA TYR A 587 -5.02 -29.28 -2.97
C TYR A 587 -6.28 -28.43 -3.18
N ILE A 588 -6.80 -28.39 -4.41
CA ILE A 588 -7.97 -27.57 -4.76
C ILE A 588 -9.27 -28.19 -4.28
N GLU A 589 -9.34 -29.52 -4.24
CA GLU A 589 -10.50 -30.23 -3.67
C GLU A 589 -10.78 -29.84 -2.21
N SER A 590 -9.77 -29.42 -1.43
CA SER A 590 -9.92 -28.91 -0.06
C SER A 590 -8.72 -28.09 0.41
N TYR A 591 -8.96 -26.82 0.78
CA TYR A 591 -7.92 -25.89 1.23
C TYR A 591 -7.33 -26.22 2.60
N ASP A 592 -8.00 -27.06 3.39
CA ASP A 592 -7.43 -27.61 4.62
C ASP A 592 -6.11 -28.33 4.34
N ARG A 593 -6.01 -29.02 3.19
CA ARG A 593 -4.78 -29.71 2.78
C ARG A 593 -3.64 -28.75 2.48
N ILE A 594 -3.95 -27.57 1.93
CA ILE A 594 -2.97 -26.51 1.69
C ILE A 594 -2.46 -26.01 3.05
N ARG A 595 -3.36 -25.75 3.99
CA ARG A 595 -3.04 -25.28 5.36
C ARG A 595 -2.24 -26.32 6.16
N ASP A 596 -2.51 -27.61 5.98
CA ASP A 596 -1.68 -28.68 6.56
C ASP A 596 -0.25 -28.64 6.00
N SER A 597 -0.09 -28.47 4.69
CA SER A 597 1.24 -28.33 4.07
C SER A 597 1.96 -27.02 4.46
N ILE A 598 1.22 -25.94 4.72
CA ILE A 598 1.79 -24.73 5.33
C ILE A 598 2.35 -25.06 6.71
N ALA A 599 1.60 -25.76 7.56
CA ALA A 599 2.09 -26.18 8.88
C ALA A 599 3.32 -27.10 8.81
N ASP A 600 3.42 -27.94 7.77
CA ASP A 600 4.60 -28.78 7.54
C ASP A 600 5.86 -28.00 7.14
N VAL A 601 5.70 -26.84 6.50
CA VAL A 601 6.81 -25.96 6.06
C VAL A 601 7.19 -24.94 7.13
N PHE A 602 6.21 -24.41 7.88
CA PHE A 602 6.40 -23.29 8.80
C PHE A 602 6.00 -23.66 10.23
N ASP A 603 7.00 -23.80 11.11
CA ASP A 603 6.80 -24.24 12.51
C ASP A 603 5.75 -23.40 13.30
N GLU A 604 5.66 -22.10 13.02
CA GLU A 604 4.73 -21.17 13.69
C GLU A 604 3.25 -21.45 13.37
N PHE A 605 2.99 -22.19 12.28
CA PHE A 605 1.67 -22.58 11.79
C PHE A 605 1.20 -23.97 12.27
N HIS A 606 1.85 -24.56 13.28
CA HIS A 606 1.40 -25.81 13.89
C HIS A 606 -0.10 -25.80 14.20
N ASP A 607 -0.75 -26.94 13.99
CA ASP A 607 -2.21 -27.12 14.15
C ASP A 607 -3.05 -26.08 13.40
N PHE A 608 -2.61 -25.65 12.20
CA PHE A 608 -3.23 -24.57 11.43
C PHE A 608 -4.76 -24.68 11.40
N ASN A 609 -5.29 -25.77 10.86
CA ASN A 609 -6.73 -25.94 10.68
C ASN A 609 -7.48 -25.86 12.02
N LEU A 610 -6.97 -26.52 13.07
CA LEU A 610 -7.59 -26.46 14.41
C LEU A 610 -7.65 -25.02 14.97
N ARG A 611 -6.64 -24.20 14.69
CA ARG A 611 -6.51 -22.84 15.22
C ARG A 611 -7.30 -21.82 14.40
N VAL A 612 -7.28 -21.91 13.07
CA VAL A 612 -7.87 -20.90 12.18
C VAL A 612 -9.40 -20.91 12.20
N TYR A 613 -10.02 -22.06 12.48
CA TYR A 613 -11.49 -22.16 12.60
C TYR A 613 -12.05 -21.57 13.91
N LYS A 614 -11.19 -21.18 14.86
CA LYS A 614 -11.65 -20.43 16.04
C LYS A 614 -12.10 -19.03 15.61
N PRO A 615 -13.12 -18.43 16.24
CA PRO A 615 -13.49 -17.05 15.97
C PRO A 615 -12.29 -16.09 16.14
N GLY A 616 -12.00 -15.30 15.11
CA GLY A 616 -10.81 -14.42 15.06
C GLY A 616 -9.49 -15.13 14.73
N GLY A 617 -9.52 -16.44 14.49
CA GLY A 617 -8.37 -17.26 14.12
C GLY A 617 -7.30 -17.34 15.21
N PHE A 618 -6.03 -17.12 14.84
CA PHE A 618 -4.90 -17.17 15.77
C PHE A 618 -3.84 -16.12 15.48
N HIS A 619 -3.12 -15.70 16.52
CA HIS A 619 -2.01 -14.75 16.42
C HIS A 619 -0.67 -15.49 16.28
N LEU A 620 0.24 -14.99 15.43
CA LEU A 620 1.62 -15.47 15.34
C LEU A 620 2.47 -14.84 16.44
N GLU A 621 3.16 -15.65 17.24
CA GLU A 621 3.99 -15.12 18.32
C GLU A 621 5.19 -14.33 17.80
N HIS A 622 5.55 -13.26 18.50
CA HIS A 622 6.67 -12.39 18.15
C HIS A 622 7.82 -12.56 19.15
N PRO A 623 8.91 -13.25 18.79
CA PRO A 623 10.05 -13.48 19.69
C PRO A 623 10.61 -12.20 20.32
N ALA A 624 10.62 -11.09 19.57
CA ALA A 624 11.06 -9.79 20.06
C ALA A 624 10.27 -9.29 21.29
N ASN A 625 8.98 -9.64 21.41
CA ASN A 625 8.16 -9.29 22.57
C ASN A 625 8.53 -10.07 23.84
N GLN A 626 9.22 -11.20 23.68
CA GLN A 626 9.77 -12.01 24.77
C GLN A 626 11.26 -11.74 24.97
N HIS A 627 11.80 -10.69 24.33
CA HIS A 627 13.23 -10.35 24.29
C HIS A 627 14.11 -11.49 23.73
N ILE A 628 13.52 -12.29 22.83
CA ILE A 628 14.23 -13.29 22.03
C ILE A 628 14.54 -12.64 20.68
N TRP A 629 15.81 -12.28 20.48
CA TRP A 629 16.24 -11.52 19.31
C TRP A 629 16.84 -12.45 18.25
N ASN A 630 16.12 -12.66 17.16
CA ASN A 630 16.59 -13.46 16.02
C ASN A 630 17.54 -12.68 15.09
N THR A 631 18.36 -11.80 15.68
CA THR A 631 19.43 -11.08 14.98
C THR A 631 20.69 -11.94 14.95
N LYS A 632 21.67 -11.56 14.13
CA LYS A 632 22.98 -12.24 14.08
C LYS A 632 23.73 -12.20 15.43
N SER A 633 23.50 -11.18 16.25
CA SER A 633 24.14 -11.01 17.55
C SER A 633 23.40 -11.71 18.70
N GLY A 634 22.17 -12.21 18.46
CA GLY A 634 21.28 -12.68 19.52
C GLY A 634 20.75 -11.57 20.43
N LYS A 635 20.96 -10.29 20.07
CA LYS A 635 20.50 -9.09 20.78
C LYS A 635 19.87 -8.08 19.81
N ALA A 636 18.98 -7.22 20.30
CA ALA A 636 18.52 -6.08 19.52
C ALA A 636 19.70 -5.15 19.19
N GLN A 637 19.67 -4.49 18.04
CA GLN A 637 20.79 -3.70 17.53
C GLN A 637 20.35 -2.24 17.40
N PHE A 638 21.09 -1.36 18.08
CA PHE A 638 21.05 0.07 17.75
C PHE A 638 21.78 0.28 16.44
N MET A 639 21.06 0.80 15.44
CA MET A 639 21.57 0.99 14.10
C MET A 639 21.54 2.49 13.77
N ILE A 640 22.70 3.10 13.53
CA ILE A 640 22.79 4.53 13.21
C ILE A 640 23.60 4.74 11.94
N THR A 641 23.07 5.57 11.05
CA THR A 641 23.78 6.11 9.89
C THR A 641 24.16 7.56 10.19
N PRO A 642 25.41 8.00 9.96
CA PRO A 642 25.77 9.39 10.14
C PRO A 642 24.84 10.34 9.37
N LEU A 643 24.43 11.45 10.00
CA LEU A 643 23.47 12.39 9.38
C LEU A 643 23.98 12.90 8.03
N SER A 644 25.28 13.15 7.93
CA SER A 644 25.94 13.55 6.70
C SER A 644 25.84 12.51 5.59
N GLU A 645 25.90 11.21 5.91
CA GLU A 645 25.75 10.14 4.93
C GLU A 645 24.31 9.99 4.44
N VAL A 646 23.32 10.15 5.34
CA VAL A 646 21.89 10.06 4.99
C VAL A 646 21.49 11.05 3.89
N TYR A 647 22.04 12.27 3.93
CA TYR A 647 21.72 13.35 3.00
C TYR A 647 22.80 13.61 1.94
N ALA A 648 23.91 12.85 1.93
CA ALA A 648 24.97 12.98 0.92
C ALA A 648 24.80 12.03 -0.27
N ASP A 649 23.63 11.43 -0.46
CA ASP A 649 23.43 10.55 -1.60
C ASP A 649 23.40 11.32 -2.93
N LYS A 650 23.76 10.61 -4.01
CA LYS A 650 23.94 11.15 -5.36
C LYS A 650 22.77 12.02 -5.84
N GLU A 651 21.53 11.59 -5.61
CA GLU A 651 20.36 12.30 -6.13
C GLU A 651 20.07 13.57 -5.32
N ASN A 652 20.25 13.53 -4.00
CA ASN A 652 20.15 14.71 -3.16
C ASN A 652 21.22 15.75 -3.50
N GLN A 653 22.46 15.33 -3.73
CA GLN A 653 23.54 16.22 -4.17
C GLN A 653 23.26 16.83 -5.54
N TYR A 654 22.79 16.02 -6.49
CA TYR A 654 22.44 16.47 -7.83
C TYR A 654 21.31 17.51 -7.81
N ALA A 655 20.23 17.23 -7.07
CA ALA A 655 19.12 18.16 -6.89
C ALA A 655 19.54 19.47 -6.19
N ALA A 656 20.41 19.38 -5.18
CA ALA A 656 20.93 20.57 -4.48
C ALA A 656 21.85 21.44 -5.35
N ALA A 657 22.54 20.85 -6.32
CA ALA A 657 23.40 21.56 -7.27
C ALA A 657 22.63 22.12 -8.48
N TYR A 658 21.33 21.83 -8.63
CA TYR A 658 20.52 22.32 -9.73
C TYR A 658 20.19 23.80 -9.55
N THR A 659 20.69 24.66 -10.45
CA THR A 659 20.56 26.13 -10.33
C THR A 659 19.61 26.78 -11.32
N GLU A 660 19.13 26.06 -12.32
CA GLU A 660 18.27 26.65 -13.38
C GLU A 660 16.88 27.04 -12.88
N SER A 661 16.41 26.39 -11.81
CA SER A 661 15.11 26.62 -11.19
C SER A 661 15.12 26.16 -9.74
N LYS A 662 14.21 26.69 -8.92
CA LYS A 662 14.01 26.22 -7.55
C LYS A 662 13.52 24.78 -7.57
N VAL A 663 14.29 23.88 -6.97
CA VAL A 663 13.91 22.48 -6.80
C VAL A 663 13.04 22.32 -5.56
N TYR A 664 11.90 21.68 -5.74
CA TYR A 664 10.98 21.28 -4.68
C TYR A 664 11.07 19.77 -4.43
N THR A 665 10.64 19.33 -3.26
CA THR A 665 10.48 17.89 -2.97
C THR A 665 8.99 17.52 -3.03
N LEU A 666 8.63 16.68 -3.99
CA LEU A 666 7.27 16.17 -4.18
C LEU A 666 7.09 14.84 -3.44
N MET A 667 6.03 14.75 -2.64
CA MET A 667 5.49 13.47 -2.18
C MET A 667 4.22 13.09 -2.94
N THR A 668 4.10 11.81 -3.26
CA THR A 668 2.86 11.27 -3.84
C THR A 668 1.93 10.77 -2.74
N THR A 669 0.61 10.95 -2.87
CA THR A 669 -0.37 10.54 -1.83
C THR A 669 -1.61 9.88 -2.43
N ARG A 670 -2.38 9.18 -1.59
CA ARG A 670 -3.67 8.59 -1.97
C ARG A 670 -4.77 9.63 -1.84
N SER A 671 -5.70 9.67 -2.78
CA SER A 671 -6.95 10.42 -2.61
C SER A 671 -7.96 9.64 -1.75
N HIS A 672 -9.02 10.31 -1.27
CA HIS A 672 -10.04 9.65 -0.45
C HIS A 672 -10.84 8.57 -1.20
N ASP A 673 -11.30 8.83 -2.43
CA ASP A 673 -12.06 7.86 -3.25
C ASP A 673 -11.18 6.90 -4.06
N GLN A 674 -10.10 6.44 -3.45
CA GLN A 674 -9.12 5.58 -4.08
C GLN A 674 -8.67 4.50 -3.10
N TYR A 675 -8.36 3.33 -3.64
CA TYR A 675 -7.66 2.28 -2.92
C TYR A 675 -6.56 1.67 -3.80
N ASN A 676 -5.31 1.79 -3.38
CA ASN A 676 -4.15 1.57 -4.27
C ASN A 676 -4.38 2.28 -5.63
N THR A 677 -4.23 1.61 -6.77
CA THR A 677 -4.51 2.16 -8.10
C THR A 677 -5.99 2.04 -8.50
N THR A 678 -6.83 1.41 -7.67
CA THR A 678 -8.27 1.31 -7.91
C THR A 678 -8.93 2.65 -7.58
N LEU A 679 -9.64 3.22 -8.55
CA LEU A 679 -10.36 4.49 -8.39
C LEU A 679 -11.86 4.21 -8.19
N TYR A 680 -12.39 4.53 -7.02
CA TYR A 680 -13.83 4.45 -6.74
C TYR A 680 -14.56 5.74 -7.14
N GLY A 681 -13.82 6.83 -7.26
CA GLY A 681 -14.29 8.14 -7.65
C GLY A 681 -13.13 9.11 -7.89
N LEU A 682 -13.49 10.34 -8.27
CA LEU A 682 -12.54 11.41 -8.56
C LEU A 682 -12.49 12.45 -7.44
N ASP A 683 -13.10 12.17 -6.30
CA ASP A 683 -13.17 13.09 -5.17
C ASP A 683 -12.09 12.76 -4.13
N ASP A 684 -11.47 13.80 -3.59
CA ASP A 684 -10.84 13.81 -2.28
C ASP A 684 -11.55 14.82 -1.40
N ARG A 685 -12.64 14.36 -0.78
CA ARG A 685 -13.43 15.20 0.12
C ARG A 685 -12.57 15.78 1.24
N TYR A 686 -11.62 15.04 1.80
CA TYR A 686 -10.84 15.52 2.94
C TYR A 686 -9.85 16.62 2.56
N ARG A 687 -9.40 16.66 1.31
CA ARG A 687 -8.53 17.72 0.79
C ARG A 687 -9.28 18.76 -0.05
N GLY A 688 -10.60 18.65 -0.15
CA GLY A 688 -11.45 19.59 -0.85
C GLY A 688 -11.34 19.51 -2.38
N VAL A 689 -10.96 18.37 -2.92
CA VAL A 689 -10.84 18.16 -4.37
C VAL A 689 -12.04 17.38 -4.86
N PHE A 690 -12.75 17.89 -5.86
CA PHE A 690 -13.93 17.23 -6.41
C PHE A 690 -13.83 17.11 -7.92
N GLY A 691 -14.27 15.97 -8.43
CA GLY A 691 -14.36 15.66 -9.85
C GLY A 691 -13.02 15.68 -10.59
N GLN A 692 -11.87 15.60 -9.91
CA GLN A 692 -10.55 15.63 -10.56
C GLN A 692 -9.42 15.07 -9.68
N ARG A 693 -8.30 14.74 -10.31
CA ARG A 693 -7.11 14.19 -9.62
C ARG A 693 -5.79 14.87 -9.98
N ARG A 694 -5.73 15.66 -11.06
CA ARG A 694 -4.52 16.40 -11.45
C ARG A 694 -4.38 17.70 -10.66
N VAL A 695 -4.00 17.58 -9.39
CA VAL A 695 -3.79 18.69 -8.47
C VAL A 695 -2.39 18.65 -7.87
N LEU A 696 -1.83 19.83 -7.60
CA LEU A 696 -0.55 20.03 -6.94
C LEU A 696 -0.76 20.88 -5.68
N PHE A 697 -0.66 20.27 -4.51
CA PHE A 697 -0.73 20.97 -3.23
C PHE A 697 0.59 21.68 -2.95
N MET A 698 0.52 23.00 -2.73
CA MET A 698 1.70 23.86 -2.61
C MET A 698 1.49 24.92 -1.52
N ASN A 699 2.55 25.26 -0.80
CA ASN A 699 2.51 26.33 0.20
C ASN A 699 2.27 27.69 -0.48
N GLN A 700 1.38 28.53 0.08
CA GLN A 700 1.08 29.84 -0.50
C GLN A 700 2.33 30.72 -0.69
N ALA A 701 3.24 30.75 0.28
CA ALA A 701 4.45 31.57 0.15
C ALA A 701 5.39 31.06 -0.95
N ASP A 702 5.41 29.74 -1.21
CA ASP A 702 6.19 29.22 -2.34
C ASP A 702 5.52 29.51 -3.68
N ILE A 703 4.17 29.54 -3.75
CA ILE A 703 3.42 29.94 -4.95
C ILE A 703 3.82 31.38 -5.31
N ASP A 704 3.72 32.29 -4.33
CA ASP A 704 4.00 33.71 -4.52
C ASP A 704 5.47 33.95 -4.91
N GLU A 705 6.43 33.31 -4.21
CA GLU A 705 7.86 33.43 -4.51
C GLU A 705 8.27 32.87 -5.87
N ALA A 706 7.57 31.86 -6.36
CA ALA A 706 7.82 31.27 -7.67
C ALA A 706 7.13 32.05 -8.81
N GLY A 707 6.33 33.07 -8.49
CA GLY A 707 5.57 33.83 -9.48
C GLY A 707 4.41 33.05 -10.10
N PHE A 708 3.90 32.03 -9.41
CA PHE A 708 2.71 31.29 -9.82
C PHE A 708 1.45 31.88 -9.16
N GLU A 709 0.29 31.50 -9.68
CA GLU A 709 -1.01 31.86 -9.10
C GLU A 709 -1.79 30.61 -8.62
N ALA A 710 -2.65 30.79 -7.62
CA ALA A 710 -3.59 29.74 -7.22
C ALA A 710 -4.49 29.34 -8.39
N ASN A 711 -4.75 28.03 -8.56
CA ASN A 711 -5.47 27.43 -9.68
C ASN A 711 -4.76 27.50 -11.05
N GLN A 712 -3.55 28.05 -11.14
CA GLN A 712 -2.75 27.96 -12.36
C GLN A 712 -2.43 26.49 -12.68
N TRP A 713 -2.39 26.16 -13.97
CA TRP A 713 -1.95 24.88 -14.47
C TRP A 713 -0.44 24.87 -14.65
N VAL A 714 0.22 23.81 -14.17
CA VAL A 714 1.66 23.61 -14.29
C VAL A 714 1.99 22.23 -14.79
N ASP A 715 3.13 22.13 -15.46
CA ASP A 715 3.78 20.88 -15.74
C ASP A 715 4.84 20.64 -14.67
N ILE A 716 5.04 19.37 -14.30
CA ILE A 716 5.99 18.97 -13.26
C ILE A 716 7.07 18.14 -13.92
N GLU A 717 8.32 18.50 -13.71
CA GLU A 717 9.48 17.78 -14.23
C GLU A 717 10.35 17.27 -13.08
N SER A 718 10.75 15.99 -13.13
CA SER A 718 11.64 15.43 -12.12
C SER A 718 13.10 15.70 -12.42
N VAL A 719 13.90 15.94 -11.39
CA VAL A 719 15.34 16.24 -11.50
C VAL A 719 16.18 15.09 -10.96
N PHE A 720 16.65 14.21 -11.85
CA PHE A 720 17.50 13.08 -11.49
C PHE A 720 18.81 13.07 -12.28
N SER A 721 19.83 12.47 -11.68
CA SER A 721 21.18 12.43 -12.24
C SER A 721 21.37 11.45 -13.41
N ASP A 722 20.31 10.76 -13.83
CA ASP A 722 20.32 9.79 -14.94
C ASP A 722 20.14 10.43 -16.32
N GLY A 723 19.86 11.75 -16.39
CA GLY A 723 19.70 12.49 -17.63
C GLY A 723 18.40 12.19 -18.39
N VAL A 724 17.48 11.40 -17.81
CA VAL A 724 16.20 11.09 -18.43
C VAL A 724 15.17 12.15 -18.04
N LYS A 725 14.67 12.88 -19.04
CA LYS A 725 13.64 13.89 -18.86
C LYS A 725 12.28 13.25 -18.61
N ARG A 726 11.71 13.45 -17.42
CA ARG A 726 10.36 12.95 -17.05
C ARG A 726 9.46 14.12 -16.70
N ILE A 727 8.38 14.28 -17.45
CA ILE A 727 7.43 15.38 -17.28
C ILE A 727 6.02 14.78 -17.19
N VAL A 728 5.22 15.32 -16.27
CA VAL A 728 3.78 15.13 -16.25
C VAL A 728 3.10 16.48 -16.44
N HIS A 729 2.04 16.48 -17.25
CA HIS A 729 1.43 17.72 -17.72
C HIS A 729 0.15 18.08 -16.98
N SER A 730 -0.17 19.37 -16.97
CA SER A 730 -1.47 19.91 -16.58
C SER A 730 -1.92 19.50 -15.17
N PHE A 731 -1.20 19.97 -14.14
CA PHE A 731 -1.61 19.89 -12.74
C PHE A 731 -2.07 21.25 -12.23
N ARG A 732 -3.23 21.30 -11.58
CA ARG A 732 -3.77 22.54 -11.02
C ARG A 732 -3.15 22.83 -9.65
N ILE A 733 -2.54 24.00 -9.47
CA ILE A 733 -2.01 24.44 -8.19
C ILE A 733 -3.14 24.65 -7.18
N VAL A 734 -3.03 24.03 -6.02
CA VAL A 734 -3.94 24.17 -4.89
C VAL A 734 -3.16 24.67 -3.68
N PRO A 735 -3.40 25.91 -3.22
CA PRO A 735 -2.81 26.41 -1.98
C PRO A 735 -3.15 25.50 -0.81
N TYR A 736 -2.15 25.08 -0.05
CA TYR A 736 -2.31 24.11 1.01
C TYR A 736 -1.36 24.35 2.19
N ASN A 737 -1.79 23.94 3.40
CA ASN A 737 -0.93 23.97 4.57
C ASN A 737 0.07 22.81 4.54
N ILE A 738 1.16 23.00 3.82
CA ILE A 738 2.30 22.09 3.69
C ILE A 738 3.60 22.89 3.95
N PRO A 739 4.66 22.30 4.53
CA PRO A 739 5.94 22.98 4.74
C PRO A 739 6.52 23.57 3.45
N ARG A 740 7.23 24.69 3.57
CA ARG A 740 7.89 25.32 2.43
C ARG A 740 8.94 24.41 1.79
N GLY A 741 9.02 24.43 0.47
CA GLY A 741 9.85 23.55 -0.35
C GLY A 741 9.26 22.15 -0.57
N SER A 742 8.11 21.83 0.05
CA SER A 742 7.41 20.55 -0.08
C SER A 742 6.18 20.69 -0.98
N LEU A 743 5.94 19.68 -1.82
CA LEU A 743 4.78 19.56 -2.70
C LEU A 743 4.08 18.23 -2.47
N ALA A 744 2.77 18.16 -2.76
CA ALA A 744 2.07 16.89 -2.79
C ALA A 744 1.13 16.76 -4.00
N ALA A 745 1.02 15.56 -4.56
CA ALA A 745 0.11 15.22 -5.64
C ALA A 745 -0.38 13.78 -5.52
N TYR A 746 -1.43 13.41 -6.26
CA TYR A 746 -1.93 12.04 -6.20
C TYR A 746 -1.06 11.05 -7.00
N TYR A 747 -1.01 9.81 -6.51
CA TYR A 747 -0.57 8.65 -7.30
C TYR A 747 -1.82 7.95 -7.89
N PRO A 748 -1.71 7.25 -9.03
CA PRO A 748 -0.49 7.04 -9.81
C PRO A 748 -0.15 8.18 -10.78
N GLU A 749 -0.88 9.30 -10.78
CA GLU A 749 -0.71 10.40 -11.74
C GLU A 749 0.73 10.95 -11.81
N THR A 750 1.48 10.84 -10.73
CA THR A 750 2.87 11.31 -10.59
C THR A 750 3.90 10.19 -10.52
N ASN A 751 3.52 8.92 -10.64
CA ASN A 751 4.47 7.81 -10.76
C ASN A 751 5.41 7.91 -11.98
N PRO A 752 5.02 8.50 -13.14
CA PRO A 752 5.95 8.76 -14.23
C PRO A 752 7.16 9.63 -13.84
N LEU A 753 7.06 10.42 -12.76
CA LEU A 753 8.17 11.26 -12.28
C LEU A 753 9.18 10.49 -11.43
N VAL A 754 8.84 9.30 -10.92
CA VAL A 754 9.73 8.58 -10.01
C VAL A 754 10.73 7.79 -10.85
N ALA A 755 11.99 8.22 -10.89
CA ALA A 755 13.02 7.48 -11.61
C ALA A 755 13.20 6.07 -11.04
N LEU A 756 13.38 5.07 -11.92
CA LEU A 756 13.61 3.68 -11.51
C LEU A 756 14.88 3.51 -10.65
N SER A 757 15.89 4.36 -10.86
CA SER A 757 17.13 4.42 -10.08
C SER A 757 16.96 5.08 -8.69
N SER A 758 15.81 5.69 -8.43
CA SER A 758 15.52 6.38 -7.18
C SER A 758 14.84 5.47 -6.18
N HIS A 759 15.63 4.72 -5.42
CA HIS A 759 15.13 3.78 -4.43
C HIS A 759 16.02 3.71 -3.17
N ASP A 760 15.48 3.13 -2.09
CA ASP A 760 16.25 2.81 -0.89
C ASP A 760 17.44 1.90 -1.22
N LYS A 761 18.59 2.15 -0.57
CA LYS A 761 19.84 1.43 -0.85
C LYS A 761 19.71 -0.08 -0.59
N TYR A 762 19.05 -0.45 0.50
CA TYR A 762 18.98 -1.82 1.01
C TYR A 762 17.68 -2.50 0.59
N ALA A 763 16.54 -1.87 0.85
CA ALA A 763 15.21 -2.44 0.59
C ALA A 763 14.75 -2.28 -0.86
N LYS A 764 15.47 -1.50 -1.69
CA LYS A 764 15.13 -1.23 -3.10
C LYS A 764 13.74 -0.63 -3.31
N ILE A 765 13.11 -0.10 -2.27
CA ILE A 765 11.83 0.59 -2.38
C ILE A 765 11.97 1.90 -3.16
N PRO A 766 11.14 2.15 -4.19
CA PRO A 766 11.12 3.43 -4.89
C PRO A 766 10.83 4.62 -3.95
N ALA A 767 11.52 5.73 -4.15
CA ALA A 767 11.45 6.91 -3.31
C ALA A 767 10.26 7.83 -3.67
N SER A 768 9.05 7.28 -3.77
CA SER A 768 7.84 7.97 -4.21
C SER A 768 7.34 9.07 -3.26
N LYS A 769 7.95 9.23 -2.08
CA LYS A 769 7.64 10.31 -1.13
C LYS A 769 8.66 11.43 -1.12
N SER A 770 9.75 11.35 -1.89
CA SER A 770 10.77 12.39 -1.96
C SER A 770 11.34 12.52 -3.37
N VAL A 771 10.51 12.99 -4.30
CA VAL A 771 10.86 13.19 -5.71
C VAL A 771 11.33 14.65 -5.90
N PRO A 772 12.59 14.92 -6.25
CA PRO A 772 13.04 16.26 -6.61
C PRO A 772 12.36 16.71 -7.91
N VAL A 773 11.70 17.87 -7.91
CA VAL A 773 10.98 18.39 -9.07
C VAL A 773 11.16 19.89 -9.28
N ILE A 774 11.01 20.32 -10.51
CA ILE A 774 10.82 21.72 -10.92
C ILE A 774 9.43 21.88 -11.55
N LEU A 775 8.95 23.13 -11.61
CA LEU A 775 7.64 23.46 -12.13
C LEU A 775 7.77 24.37 -13.36
N HIS A 776 6.98 24.08 -14.38
CA HIS A 776 6.86 24.90 -15.58
C HIS A 776 5.42 25.40 -15.72
N PRO A 777 5.19 26.60 -16.30
CA PRO A 777 3.85 26.99 -16.73
C PRO A 777 3.26 25.92 -17.66
N GLY A 778 2.08 25.43 -17.32
CA GLY A 778 1.37 24.40 -18.06
C GLY A 778 0.10 24.94 -18.71
N ASN A 779 -0.46 24.15 -19.63
CA ASN A 779 -1.73 24.48 -20.26
C ASN A 779 -2.89 23.80 -19.53
N VAL A 780 -4.08 24.41 -19.65
CA VAL A 780 -5.34 23.71 -19.34
C VAL A 780 -5.39 22.46 -20.21
N PRO A 781 -5.69 21.28 -19.66
CA PRO A 781 -5.72 20.04 -20.44
C PRO A 781 -6.80 20.11 -21.53
N GLU A 782 -6.43 19.81 -22.79
CA GLU A 782 -7.32 19.87 -23.96
C GLU A 782 -8.50 18.90 -23.88
N HIS A 783 -8.27 17.74 -23.24
CA HIS A 783 -9.30 16.77 -22.92
C HIS A 783 -9.34 16.60 -21.40
N PHE A 784 -10.46 17.00 -20.79
CA PHE A 784 -10.77 16.55 -19.45
C PHE A 784 -10.90 15.03 -19.48
N ASN A 785 -9.82 14.30 -19.16
CA ASN A 785 -9.90 12.92 -18.65
C ASN A 785 -10.52 12.90 -17.24
N LEU A 786 -11.50 13.76 -17.00
CA LEU A 786 -12.46 13.66 -15.92
C LEU A 786 -13.59 12.85 -16.51
N ALA A 787 -13.95 11.76 -15.84
CA ALA A 787 -15.05 10.89 -16.22
C ALA A 787 -16.22 11.69 -16.80
N THR A 788 -16.46 11.56 -18.10
CA THR A 788 -17.73 11.96 -18.70
C THR A 788 -18.77 11.01 -18.12
N ALA A 789 -19.49 11.45 -17.09
CA ALA A 789 -20.72 10.78 -16.69
C ALA A 789 -21.81 11.21 -17.68
N VAL A 790 -22.32 10.25 -18.44
CA VAL A 790 -23.55 10.40 -19.21
C VAL A 790 -24.66 10.71 -18.20
N ALA A 791 -25.43 11.78 -18.44
CA ALA A 791 -26.63 12.04 -17.65
C ALA A 791 -27.56 10.81 -17.75
N PRO A 792 -28.23 10.38 -16.67
CA PRO A 792 -29.14 9.22 -16.72
C PRO A 792 -30.19 9.30 -17.84
N GLU A 793 -30.48 10.51 -18.29
CA GLU A 793 -31.48 10.87 -19.30
C GLU A 793 -30.99 10.68 -20.76
N ASP A 794 -29.68 10.49 -20.95
CA ASP A 794 -29.04 10.35 -22.26
C ASP A 794 -28.59 8.90 -22.57
N ALA A 795 -28.74 7.96 -21.62
CA ALA A 795 -28.47 6.53 -21.85
C ALA A 795 -29.48 5.89 -22.80
N ASP A 796 -30.73 6.36 -22.81
CA ASP A 796 -31.82 5.79 -23.63
C ASP A 796 -31.89 6.33 -25.06
N LYS A 797 -31.06 7.33 -25.42
CA LYS A 797 -31.17 8.02 -26.72
C LYS A 797 -30.16 7.59 -27.79
N LYS A 798 -29.24 6.66 -27.50
CA LYS A 798 -28.25 6.15 -28.48
C LYS A 798 -28.38 4.66 -28.83
N VAL A 799 -29.53 4.04 -28.56
CA VAL A 799 -29.87 2.68 -29.04
C VAL A 799 -31.17 2.69 -29.85
N SER A 800 -31.31 3.63 -30.79
CA SER A 800 -32.44 3.65 -31.74
C SER A 800 -32.04 3.86 -33.19
N ASN A 801 -30.76 3.76 -33.54
CA ASN A 801 -30.28 3.76 -34.93
C ASN A 801 -29.05 2.85 -35.09
N LEU A 802 -29.19 1.57 -34.74
CA LEU A 802 -28.43 0.45 -35.30
C LEU A 802 -29.27 -0.82 -35.14
#